data_AF-A0A9P8WCD0-F1
#
_entry.id   AF-A0A9P8WCD0-F1
#
_cell.length_a   1.000
_cell.length_b   1.000
_cell.length_c   1.000
_cell.angle_alpha   90.00
_cell.angle_beta   90.00
_cell.angle_gamma   90.00
#
_symmetry.space_group_name_H-M   'P 1'
#
loop_
_entity.id
_entity.type
_entity.pdbx_description
1 polymer ?
#
loop_
_entity_poly.entity_id
_entity_poly.type
_entity_poly.pdbx_seq_one_letter_code
_entity_poly.pdbx_strand_id
1 'polypeptide(L)'
;MAHRHWPSGLPTPSSSGARSKRTQASSSEEDSPFRAIAVSNVKYRIGSPPLQSLPLQTDYQPTGIGVVDSNKDELMGLAAKALRANGITNPFSETSEDDTSIGWGEDDTCKEFAMNLVTRRIPDLHEDGAPTILVIAQWQDESPKTWEQAVKQIKHDADELFATLGRLDVDISVEIISRELWDRKYFGPIAGNERLLQAWPDIQEQVHMRLDSFVSTKDCVTSVAIFRIGFNIELDTNPITIYIALSYESDETGWPPVVEAIKSDLSDRGWGELLVHVEHNENSTYAFEVLPPNLDIKDMIRGRDARKTVIEGDYQDRVDLGADISAARYIKRIDGRTMSSLLGTLGCYIEIQTKKKPAWTKYALSNHHVIRPCFDGFGYNVVVSKTGKLSTEVGNPLPKSVLAEMDLKGVRPNSNPDVEMEHPSRLKHNATLSYIHAICGSSSLPNSPQTIRDIKRAAKLKERADKLAFFDEGKNVLGNVFASSGFKRRSKANSRLDWALVSVHPDRQGENRLPGPELWWATYFDLQHAPSESTYYGLLRPQGDVSFRSMAESTTLFSCGTITGGRSGYFSRFKANVFSTKEDKYLHTRKSSEYVCLGKPVLKEPTDTRFADSGDSGSVVFDTEGRIVGLLFTGLRPQQNEEGYSYVTPIEDVFEDIKAYSRGEITDIRIAT
;
A
#
# COMPACT_ATOMS: atom_id res chain seq x y z
N MET A 1 -22.09 54.88 11.21
CA MET A 1 -23.44 54.30 11.40
C MET A 1 -23.57 53.13 10.44
N ALA A 2 -23.72 51.86 10.80
CA ALA A 2 -23.89 51.21 12.09
C ALA A 2 -22.91 50.02 12.19
N HIS A 3 -22.28 49.90 13.35
CA HIS A 3 -21.36 48.85 13.75
C HIS A 3 -22.12 47.58 14.14
N ARG A 4 -21.55 46.40 13.85
CA ARG A 4 -21.76 45.22 14.69
C ARG A 4 -20.43 44.59 15.04
N HIS A 5 -20.14 44.67 16.34
CA HIS A 5 -19.01 44.10 17.05
C HIS A 5 -19.07 42.57 17.05
N TRP A 6 -17.93 41.93 16.81
CA TRP A 6 -17.65 40.56 17.24
C TRP A 6 -16.79 40.64 18.51
N PRO A 7 -17.10 39.91 19.59
CA PRO A 7 -16.25 39.88 20.76
C PRO A 7 -15.03 39.01 20.51
N SER A 8 -13.87 39.65 20.65
CA SER A 8 -12.55 39.07 20.83
C SER A 8 -12.46 38.28 22.14
N GLY A 9 -11.99 37.04 22.05
CA GLY A 9 -11.65 36.22 23.22
C GLY A 9 -10.87 34.98 22.79
N LEU A 10 -9.57 35.13 22.55
CA LEU A 10 -8.63 34.02 22.42
C LEU A 10 -8.36 33.43 23.82
N PRO A 11 -8.35 32.09 23.98
CA PRO A 11 -7.48 31.44 24.94
C PRO A 11 -6.24 30.91 24.22
N THR A 12 -5.08 31.24 24.79
CA THR A 12 -3.76 30.68 24.48
C THR A 12 -3.75 29.14 24.52
N PRO A 13 -2.98 28.46 23.65
CA PRO A 13 -2.88 27.01 23.66
C PRO A 13 -2.01 26.54 24.83
N SER A 14 -2.59 25.76 25.74
CA SER A 14 -1.80 24.97 26.67
C SER A 14 -1.38 23.67 25.98
N SER A 15 -0.07 23.48 25.87
CA SER A 15 0.58 22.26 25.42
C SER A 15 0.31 21.12 26.40
N SER A 16 -0.43 20.11 25.97
CA SER A 16 -0.37 18.77 26.57
C SER A 16 -0.65 17.72 25.50
N GLY A 17 0.26 16.75 25.40
CA GLY A 17 0.29 15.75 24.34
C GLY A 17 -0.99 14.92 24.26
N ALA A 18 -1.41 14.62 23.03
CA ALA A 18 -2.55 13.76 22.73
C ALA A 18 -2.24 12.33 23.16
N ARG A 19 -2.63 12.00 24.40
CA ARG A 19 -2.77 10.65 24.92
C ARG A 19 -4.17 10.17 24.52
N SER A 20 -4.25 9.00 23.88
CA SER A 20 -5.52 8.30 23.58
C SER A 20 -6.46 8.36 24.79
N LYS A 21 -7.58 9.07 24.64
CA LYS A 21 -8.63 9.15 25.66
C LYS A 21 -9.58 7.97 25.45
N ARG A 22 -9.52 7.01 26.38
CA ARG A 22 -10.62 6.06 26.66
C ARG A 22 -11.91 6.85 26.81
N THR A 23 -12.91 6.51 26.00
CA THR A 23 -14.28 7.02 26.09
C THR A 23 -14.93 6.56 27.39
N GLN A 24 -15.65 7.48 28.04
CA GLN A 24 -16.37 7.23 29.29
C GLN A 24 -17.60 6.35 29.03
N ALA A 25 -17.74 5.28 29.82
CA ALA A 25 -18.91 4.44 29.86
C ALA A 25 -20.03 5.07 30.72
N SER A 26 -21.28 4.91 30.28
CA SER A 26 -22.48 5.20 31.08
C SER A 26 -22.61 4.16 32.20
N SER A 27 -22.81 4.63 33.43
CA SER A 27 -22.90 3.81 34.64
C SER A 27 -24.35 3.41 34.95
N SER A 28 -24.60 2.11 35.09
CA SER A 28 -25.46 1.55 36.14
C SER A 28 -25.34 0.03 36.14
N GLU A 29 -25.54 -0.56 37.32
CA GLU A 29 -25.52 -1.99 37.70
C GLU A 29 -24.19 -2.51 38.29
N GLU A 30 -24.10 -2.35 39.62
CA GLU A 30 -23.16 -3.03 40.53
C GLU A 30 -23.67 -4.45 40.86
N ASP A 31 -22.75 -5.32 41.31
CA ASP A 31 -22.88 -6.74 41.69
C ASP A 31 -22.70 -7.81 40.60
N SER A 32 -21.70 -7.60 39.72
CA SER A 32 -21.06 -8.70 39.00
C SER A 32 -19.53 -8.61 39.14
N PRO A 33 -18.81 -9.72 39.43
CA PRO A 33 -17.34 -9.73 39.41
C PRO A 33 -16.78 -9.47 38.01
N PHE A 34 -17.63 -9.51 36.98
CA PHE A 34 -17.29 -9.23 35.59
C PHE A 34 -17.47 -7.75 35.27
N ARG A 35 -16.43 -7.12 34.71
CA ARG A 35 -16.50 -5.74 34.20
C ARG A 35 -17.65 -5.63 33.18
N ALA A 36 -18.34 -4.49 33.15
CA ALA A 36 -19.31 -4.19 32.10
C ALA A 36 -18.70 -4.48 30.72
N ILE A 37 -19.30 -5.40 29.98
CA ILE A 37 -18.81 -5.84 28.66
C ILE A 37 -19.04 -4.71 27.67
N ALA A 38 -17.97 -4.00 27.33
CA ALA A 38 -18.00 -2.98 26.29
C ALA A 38 -18.09 -3.65 24.91
N VAL A 39 -19.09 -3.27 24.13
CA VAL A 39 -19.28 -3.72 22.75
C VAL A 39 -19.16 -2.53 21.80
N SER A 40 -18.47 -2.73 20.67
CA SER A 40 -18.52 -1.81 19.54
C SER A 40 -19.34 -2.44 18.43
N ASN A 41 -20.22 -1.63 17.84
CA ASN A 41 -21.20 -2.02 16.83
C ASN A 41 -21.07 -1.07 15.64
N VAL A 42 -20.55 -1.59 14.53
CA VAL A 42 -20.42 -0.86 13.27
C VAL A 42 -21.09 -1.66 12.17
N LYS A 43 -21.42 -1.00 11.05
CA LYS A 43 -22.02 -1.71 9.92
C LYS A 43 -21.10 -2.85 9.50
N TYR A 44 -21.66 -4.06 9.35
CA TYR A 44 -20.95 -5.28 8.96
C TYR A 44 -20.06 -5.93 10.02
N ARG A 45 -19.96 -5.39 11.25
CA ARG A 45 -19.04 -5.93 12.26
C ARG A 45 -19.40 -5.53 13.69
N ILE A 46 -19.36 -6.49 14.61
CA ILE A 46 -19.59 -6.25 16.04
C ILE A 46 -18.57 -7.04 16.85
N GLY A 47 -18.07 -6.45 17.95
CA GLY A 47 -17.15 -7.18 18.82
C GLY A 47 -16.92 -6.60 20.20
N SER A 48 -16.31 -7.43 21.05
CA SER A 48 -15.90 -7.11 22.41
C SER A 48 -14.51 -7.70 22.70
N PRO A 49 -13.55 -6.95 23.29
CA PRO A 49 -13.58 -5.51 23.59
C PRO A 49 -13.83 -4.64 22.33
N PRO A 50 -13.99 -3.30 22.46
CA PRO A 50 -14.26 -2.44 21.32
C PRO A 50 -13.33 -2.71 20.13
N LEU A 51 -13.93 -2.75 18.93
CA LEU A 51 -13.30 -3.16 17.69
C LEU A 51 -12.03 -2.36 17.39
N GLN A 52 -11.00 -3.06 16.90
CA GLN A 52 -9.82 -2.44 16.29
C GLN A 52 -10.12 -2.01 14.86
N SER A 53 -9.59 -0.88 14.40
CA SER A 53 -9.73 -0.40 13.01
C SER A 53 -9.27 -1.44 11.98
N LEU A 54 -10.00 -1.58 10.88
CA LEU A 54 -9.64 -2.47 9.77
C LEU A 54 -8.54 -1.87 8.88
N PRO A 55 -7.84 -2.66 8.05
CA PRO A 55 -7.90 -4.11 7.91
C PRO A 55 -7.20 -4.78 9.10
N LEU A 56 -7.65 -5.98 9.47
CA LEU A 56 -6.91 -6.86 10.39
C LEU A 56 -6.40 -8.10 9.63
N GLN A 57 -5.16 -8.49 9.89
CA GLN A 57 -4.64 -9.79 9.51
C GLN A 57 -5.22 -10.86 10.45
N THR A 58 -5.62 -11.98 9.86
CA THR A 58 -6.13 -13.15 10.59
C THR A 58 -5.10 -14.27 10.53
N ASP A 59 -4.64 -14.73 11.69
CA ASP A 59 -3.74 -15.87 11.84
C ASP A 59 -4.52 -17.07 12.37
N TYR A 60 -4.60 -18.14 11.58
CA TYR A 60 -5.34 -19.36 11.90
C TYR A 60 -4.57 -20.33 12.79
N GLN A 61 -3.28 -20.08 13.01
CA GLN A 61 -2.48 -20.78 14.00
C GLN A 61 -2.30 -19.84 15.19
N PRO A 62 -3.25 -19.81 16.15
CA PRO A 62 -3.17 -18.89 17.27
C PRO A 62 -1.83 -19.07 17.99
N THR A 63 -1.07 -17.98 18.12
CA THR A 63 0.25 -18.04 18.74
C THR A 63 0.14 -18.07 20.26
N GLY A 64 0.50 -19.21 20.87
CA GLY A 64 1.27 -19.21 22.11
C GLY A 64 0.55 -19.14 23.46
N ILE A 65 -0.78 -19.23 23.52
CA ILE A 65 -1.50 -19.35 24.81
C ILE A 65 -1.97 -20.79 24.98
N GLY A 66 -1.09 -21.68 25.47
CA GLY A 66 -1.38 -23.12 25.54
C GLY A 66 -2.64 -23.51 26.33
N VAL A 67 -3.15 -22.63 27.20
CA VAL A 67 -4.43 -22.85 27.91
C VAL A 67 -5.65 -22.46 27.08
N VAL A 68 -5.53 -21.51 26.16
CA VAL A 68 -6.59 -21.22 25.17
C VAL A 68 -6.72 -22.40 24.21
N ASP A 69 -5.60 -22.93 23.72
CA ASP A 69 -5.58 -24.09 22.84
C ASP A 69 -6.16 -25.35 23.51
N SER A 70 -5.86 -25.56 24.81
CA SER A 70 -6.37 -26.71 25.57
C SER A 70 -7.88 -26.67 25.81
N ASN A 71 -8.54 -25.52 25.69
CA ASN A 71 -9.97 -25.33 25.95
C ASN A 71 -10.74 -24.88 24.69
N LYS A 72 -10.13 -25.02 23.51
CA LYS A 72 -10.71 -24.58 22.23
C LYS A 72 -12.10 -25.17 22.01
N ASP A 73 -12.27 -26.48 22.16
CA ASP A 73 -13.54 -27.14 21.85
C ASP A 73 -14.70 -26.66 22.75
N GLU A 74 -14.41 -26.40 24.02
CA GLU A 74 -15.40 -25.87 24.98
C GLU A 74 -15.80 -24.43 24.64
N LEU A 75 -14.82 -23.56 24.34
CA LEU A 75 -15.08 -22.19 23.88
C LEU A 75 -15.94 -22.15 22.63
N MET A 76 -15.62 -23.00 21.63
CA MET A 76 -16.39 -23.08 20.39
C MET A 76 -17.80 -23.63 20.63
N GLY A 77 -17.95 -24.56 21.58
CA GLY A 77 -19.26 -25.07 22.00
C GLY A 77 -20.15 -24.00 22.64
N LEU A 78 -19.59 -23.20 23.55
CA LEU A 78 -20.27 -22.05 24.17
C LEU A 78 -20.66 -21.01 23.12
N ALA A 79 -19.74 -20.66 22.22
CA ALA A 79 -20.00 -19.72 21.14
C ALA A 79 -21.13 -20.19 20.22
N ALA A 80 -21.10 -21.45 19.78
CA ALA A 80 -22.17 -22.03 18.95
C ALA A 80 -23.54 -22.05 19.65
N LYS A 81 -23.57 -22.27 20.97
CA LYS A 81 -24.81 -22.20 21.76
C LYS A 81 -25.38 -20.78 21.80
N ALA A 82 -24.53 -19.80 22.07
CA ALA A 82 -24.91 -18.39 22.10
C ALA A 82 -25.40 -17.88 20.73
N LEU A 83 -24.72 -18.23 19.64
CA LEU A 83 -25.15 -17.89 18.28
C LEU A 83 -26.55 -18.44 17.96
N ARG A 84 -26.80 -19.72 18.25
CA ARG A 84 -28.11 -20.36 18.06
C ARG A 84 -29.21 -19.71 18.89
N ALA A 85 -28.93 -19.38 20.15
CA ALA A 85 -29.89 -18.72 21.05
C ALA A 85 -30.31 -17.34 20.54
N ASN A 86 -29.44 -16.67 19.78
CA ASN A 86 -29.69 -15.35 19.19
C ASN A 86 -30.17 -15.42 17.73
N GLY A 87 -30.56 -16.60 17.23
CA GLY A 87 -31.08 -16.78 15.87
C GLY A 87 -30.01 -16.64 14.78
N ILE A 88 -28.73 -16.56 15.13
CA ILE A 88 -27.61 -16.55 14.18
C ILE A 88 -27.34 -18.01 13.81
N THR A 89 -28.10 -18.48 12.84
CA THR A 89 -28.08 -19.88 12.39
C THR A 89 -27.21 -20.03 11.15
N ASN A 90 -26.77 -21.26 10.89
CA ASN A 90 -25.97 -21.58 9.71
C ASN A 90 -26.82 -21.40 8.44
N PRO A 91 -26.51 -20.45 7.54
CA PRO A 91 -27.23 -20.32 6.27
C PRO A 91 -27.07 -21.55 5.35
N PHE A 92 -26.14 -22.47 5.65
CA PHE A 92 -25.89 -23.69 4.89
C PHE A 92 -26.47 -24.96 5.53
N SER A 93 -27.34 -24.84 6.55
CA SER A 93 -28.04 -26.00 7.12
C SER A 93 -29.26 -26.46 6.30
N GLU A 94 -29.54 -25.82 5.17
CA GLU A 94 -30.61 -26.20 4.23
C GLU A 94 -30.08 -26.46 2.80
N THR A 95 -29.12 -27.36 2.62
CA THR A 95 -28.97 -28.04 1.31
C THR A 95 -28.56 -29.51 1.47
N SER A 96 -29.52 -30.36 1.11
CA SER A 96 -29.51 -31.80 0.79
C SER A 96 -28.21 -32.60 0.92
N GLU A 97 -28.29 -33.67 1.71
CA GLU A 97 -27.61 -34.94 1.50
C GLU A 97 -27.93 -35.47 0.08
N ASP A 98 -27.16 -35.08 -0.95
CA ASP A 98 -26.96 -35.82 -2.21
C ASP A 98 -26.24 -34.91 -3.21
N ASP A 99 -24.90 -34.90 -3.19
CA ASP A 99 -24.13 -34.67 -4.41
C ASP A 99 -22.72 -35.27 -4.30
N THR A 100 -22.64 -36.59 -4.45
CA THR A 100 -21.38 -37.31 -4.64
C THR A 100 -21.10 -37.47 -6.13
N SER A 101 -20.66 -36.42 -6.83
CA SER A 101 -19.76 -36.56 -7.98
C SER A 101 -19.25 -35.23 -8.52
N ILE A 102 -17.92 -35.08 -8.60
CA ILE A 102 -17.12 -34.65 -9.77
C ILE A 102 -15.80 -33.99 -9.28
N GLY A 103 -14.69 -34.60 -9.70
CA GLY A 103 -13.52 -33.88 -10.21
C GLY A 103 -12.56 -33.23 -9.21
N TRP A 104 -11.38 -33.84 -9.07
CA TRP A 104 -10.22 -33.25 -8.41
C TRP A 104 -9.78 -31.94 -9.08
N GLY A 105 -9.96 -30.84 -8.35
CA GLY A 105 -9.28 -29.57 -8.54
C GLY A 105 -9.24 -28.90 -7.17
N GLU A 106 -8.05 -28.56 -6.67
CA GLU A 106 -7.86 -27.74 -5.47
C GLU A 106 -8.31 -26.31 -5.78
N ASP A 107 -9.63 -26.13 -5.94
CA ASP A 107 -10.27 -24.84 -6.12
C ASP A 107 -10.57 -24.26 -4.74
N ASP A 108 -10.08 -23.04 -4.54
CA ASP A 108 -10.20 -22.11 -3.40
C ASP A 108 -11.66 -21.64 -3.19
N THR A 109 -12.62 -22.55 -3.38
CA THR A 109 -14.05 -22.33 -3.22
C THR A 109 -14.41 -22.60 -1.77
N CYS A 110 -14.40 -21.53 -0.98
CA CYS A 110 -15.46 -21.17 -0.03
C CYS A 110 -16.34 -22.35 0.45
N LYS A 111 -15.74 -23.28 1.20
CA LYS A 111 -16.44 -24.34 1.92
C LYS A 111 -15.88 -24.38 3.33
N GLU A 112 -16.42 -23.54 4.20
CA GLU A 112 -16.81 -23.91 5.56
C GLU A 112 -17.20 -22.67 6.37
N PHE A 113 -18.38 -22.77 6.97
CA PHE A 113 -18.81 -22.08 8.18
C PHE A 113 -17.62 -21.65 9.06
N ALA A 114 -17.23 -20.37 9.03
CA ALA A 114 -15.98 -19.95 9.66
C ALA A 114 -16.22 -19.32 11.04
N MET A 115 -16.70 -20.13 11.99
CA MET A 115 -16.41 -19.82 13.39
C MET A 115 -15.03 -20.39 13.69
N ASN A 116 -14.06 -19.53 13.99
CA ASN A 116 -12.69 -19.94 14.27
C ASN A 116 -12.12 -19.21 15.47
N LEU A 117 -11.28 -19.92 16.23
CA LEU A 117 -10.40 -19.30 17.19
C LEU A 117 -9.10 -18.93 16.47
N VAL A 118 -8.90 -17.63 16.30
CA VAL A 118 -7.81 -17.05 15.51
C VAL A 118 -7.04 -16.04 16.33
N THR A 119 -5.89 -15.58 15.82
CA THR A 119 -5.29 -14.34 16.29
C THR A 119 -5.58 -13.23 15.29
N ARG A 120 -6.26 -12.16 15.74
CA ARG A 120 -6.54 -10.96 14.92
C ARG A 120 -5.56 -9.86 15.29
N ARG A 121 -4.90 -9.26 14.31
CA ARG A 121 -3.93 -8.16 14.50
C ARG A 121 -4.01 -7.13 13.39
N ILE A 122 -3.67 -5.89 13.68
CA ILE A 122 -3.50 -4.87 12.63
C ILE A 122 -2.26 -5.25 11.78
N PRO A 123 -2.32 -5.22 10.44
CA PRO A 123 -1.17 -5.43 9.56
C PRO A 123 0.00 -4.54 9.97
N ASP A 124 1.23 -5.06 9.82
CA ASP A 124 2.49 -4.39 10.16
C ASP A 124 2.69 -4.07 11.66
N LEU A 125 1.66 -4.24 12.48
CA LEU A 125 1.70 -4.28 13.93
C LEU A 125 1.56 -5.74 14.36
N HIS A 126 2.58 -6.55 14.09
CA HIS A 126 2.71 -8.01 14.37
C HIS A 126 2.34 -8.49 15.80
N GLU A 127 2.02 -7.55 16.68
CA GLU A 127 2.16 -7.51 18.12
C GLU A 127 0.84 -7.18 18.84
N ASP A 128 -0.16 -6.66 18.10
CA ASP A 128 -1.51 -6.37 18.62
C ASP A 128 -2.46 -7.58 18.43
N GLY A 129 -1.88 -8.77 18.28
CA GLY A 129 -2.59 -10.04 18.12
C GLY A 129 -3.39 -10.39 19.36
N ALA A 130 -4.71 -10.26 19.29
CA ALA A 130 -5.61 -10.78 20.31
C ALA A 130 -6.11 -12.17 19.91
N PRO A 131 -6.15 -13.15 20.83
CA PRO A 131 -6.93 -14.36 20.61
C PRO A 131 -8.39 -13.95 20.46
N THR A 132 -9.00 -14.35 19.35
CA THR A 132 -10.32 -13.88 18.95
C THR A 132 -11.17 -15.06 18.48
N ILE A 133 -12.36 -15.19 19.04
CA ILE A 133 -13.44 -15.98 18.44
C ILE A 133 -14.00 -15.14 17.30
N LEU A 134 -13.59 -15.48 16.07
CA LEU A 134 -14.07 -14.85 14.85
C LEU A 134 -15.23 -15.65 14.29
N VAL A 135 -16.36 -14.98 14.06
CA VAL A 135 -17.55 -15.54 13.43
C VAL A 135 -17.80 -14.79 12.13
N ILE A 136 -17.96 -15.52 11.04
CA ILE A 136 -18.37 -14.95 9.75
C ILE A 136 -19.84 -15.31 9.51
N ALA A 137 -20.71 -14.30 9.41
CA ALA A 137 -22.15 -14.47 9.28
C ALA A 137 -22.73 -13.54 8.20
N GLN A 138 -23.92 -13.85 7.68
CA GLN A 138 -24.58 -12.97 6.71
C GLN A 138 -25.20 -11.76 7.43
N TRP A 139 -24.91 -10.56 6.93
CA TRP A 139 -25.52 -9.34 7.47
C TRP A 139 -26.99 -9.20 7.03
N GLN A 140 -27.83 -8.78 7.96
CA GLN A 140 -29.26 -8.49 7.80
C GLN A 140 -29.60 -7.24 8.61
N ASP A 141 -30.77 -6.63 8.36
CA ASP A 141 -31.16 -5.39 9.04
C ASP A 141 -31.24 -5.52 10.56
N GLU A 142 -31.60 -6.70 11.09
CA GLU A 142 -31.64 -6.99 12.52
C GLU A 142 -30.27 -7.42 13.09
N SER A 143 -29.24 -7.59 12.25
CA SER A 143 -27.90 -8.03 12.67
C SER A 143 -27.27 -7.14 13.74
N PRO A 144 -27.32 -5.79 13.67
CA PRO A 144 -26.79 -4.93 14.73
C PRO A 144 -27.25 -5.33 16.14
N LYS A 145 -28.52 -5.71 16.28
CA LYS A 145 -29.12 -6.06 17.57
C LYS A 145 -28.81 -7.50 17.95
N THR A 146 -29.02 -8.46 17.05
CA THR A 146 -28.84 -9.89 17.33
C THR A 146 -27.37 -10.26 17.53
N TRP A 147 -26.47 -9.68 16.74
CA TRP A 147 -25.04 -9.91 16.87
C TRP A 147 -24.47 -9.25 18.13
N GLU A 148 -24.96 -8.08 18.55
CA GLU A 148 -24.55 -7.48 19.82
C GLU A 148 -24.92 -8.34 21.02
N GLN A 149 -26.14 -8.89 21.04
CA GLN A 149 -26.57 -9.82 22.08
C GLN A 149 -25.72 -11.10 22.09
N ALA A 150 -25.44 -11.66 20.91
CA ALA A 150 -24.58 -12.83 20.78
C ALA A 150 -23.16 -12.54 21.27
N VAL A 151 -22.53 -11.43 20.85
CA VAL A 151 -21.18 -11.03 21.29
C VAL A 151 -21.11 -10.89 22.81
N LYS A 152 -22.10 -10.25 23.46
CA LYS A 152 -22.15 -10.13 24.92
C LYS A 152 -22.21 -11.49 25.60
N GLN A 153 -23.06 -12.38 25.10
CA GLN A 153 -23.21 -13.73 25.65
C GLN A 153 -21.92 -14.55 25.50
N ILE A 154 -21.33 -14.58 24.30
CA ILE A 154 -20.10 -15.33 24.04
C ILE A 154 -18.96 -14.80 24.92
N LYS A 155 -18.82 -13.48 25.05
CA LYS A 155 -17.78 -12.87 25.88
C LYS A 155 -17.97 -13.21 27.36
N HIS A 156 -19.21 -13.15 27.84
CA HIS A 156 -19.54 -13.53 29.21
C HIS A 156 -19.19 -15.00 29.50
N ASP A 157 -19.63 -15.91 28.63
CA ASP A 157 -19.39 -17.35 28.78
C ASP A 157 -17.89 -17.68 28.73
N ALA A 158 -17.12 -17.02 27.86
CA ALA A 158 -15.67 -17.18 27.77
C ALA A 158 -14.96 -16.67 29.04
N ASP A 159 -15.35 -15.50 29.56
CA ASP A 159 -14.77 -14.94 30.78
C ASP A 159 -15.09 -15.80 32.01
N GLU A 160 -16.29 -16.37 32.09
CA GLU A 160 -16.70 -17.31 33.15
C GLU A 160 -15.89 -18.61 33.10
N LEU A 161 -15.65 -19.16 31.90
CA LEU A 161 -14.82 -20.36 31.72
C LEU A 161 -13.41 -20.13 32.25
N PHE A 162 -12.74 -19.05 31.85
CA PHE A 162 -11.38 -18.78 32.32
C PHE A 162 -11.32 -18.38 33.80
N ALA A 163 -12.34 -17.71 34.33
CA ALA A 163 -12.46 -17.48 35.77
C ALA A 163 -12.53 -18.80 36.55
N THR A 164 -13.32 -19.76 36.08
CA THR A 164 -13.46 -21.10 36.68
C THR A 164 -12.15 -21.90 36.63
N LEU A 165 -11.35 -21.71 35.57
CA LEU A 165 -10.02 -22.30 35.43
C LEU A 165 -8.93 -21.54 36.21
N GLY A 166 -9.27 -20.46 36.93
CA GLY A 166 -8.32 -19.63 37.68
C GLY A 166 -7.38 -18.79 36.80
N ARG A 167 -7.79 -18.49 35.56
CA ARG A 167 -7.00 -17.81 34.52
C ARG A 167 -7.57 -16.45 34.15
N LEU A 168 -7.66 -15.56 35.13
CA LEU A 168 -8.13 -14.17 34.95
C LEU A 168 -7.17 -13.31 34.09
N ASP A 169 -5.99 -13.83 33.76
CA ASP A 169 -5.00 -13.22 32.87
C ASP A 169 -5.30 -13.45 31.37
N VAL A 170 -6.24 -14.36 31.05
CA VAL A 170 -6.64 -14.66 29.67
C VAL A 170 -7.84 -13.79 29.30
N ASP A 171 -7.68 -12.98 28.25
CA ASP A 171 -8.77 -12.18 27.67
C ASP A 171 -8.95 -12.59 26.21
N ILE A 172 -10.11 -13.17 25.89
CA ILE A 172 -10.47 -13.56 24.52
C ILE A 172 -11.41 -12.50 23.93
N SER A 173 -11.04 -12.00 22.77
CA SER A 173 -11.91 -11.12 21.98
C SER A 173 -12.99 -11.94 21.27
N VAL A 174 -14.16 -11.35 21.07
CA VAL A 174 -15.23 -11.93 20.26
C VAL A 174 -15.54 -10.95 19.15
N GLU A 175 -15.61 -11.45 17.92
CA GLU A 175 -15.90 -10.64 16.76
C GLU A 175 -16.81 -11.39 15.79
N ILE A 176 -17.93 -10.76 15.42
CA ILE A 176 -18.81 -11.23 14.34
C ILE A 176 -18.65 -10.26 13.18
N ILE A 177 -18.21 -10.76 12.02
CA ILE A 177 -18.08 -10.00 10.77
C ILE A 177 -19.03 -10.53 9.71
N SER A 178 -19.40 -9.64 8.80
CA SER A 178 -20.08 -10.01 7.58
C SER A 178 -19.15 -10.51 6.49
N ARG A 179 -19.71 -11.21 5.50
CA ARG A 179 -18.99 -11.59 4.28
C ARG A 179 -18.46 -10.38 3.51
N GLU A 180 -19.11 -9.24 3.61
CA GLU A 180 -18.68 -8.00 2.96
C GLU A 180 -17.33 -7.49 3.45
N LEU A 181 -16.89 -7.92 4.63
CA LEU A 181 -15.57 -7.66 5.23
C LEU A 181 -14.60 -8.85 5.13
N TRP A 182 -15.06 -9.98 4.58
CA TRP A 182 -14.27 -11.19 4.41
C TRP A 182 -13.95 -11.51 2.95
N ASP A 183 -14.98 -11.56 2.11
CA ASP A 183 -14.89 -12.03 0.74
C ASP A 183 -14.03 -11.10 -0.12
N ARG A 184 -13.31 -11.68 -1.08
CA ARG A 184 -12.51 -10.92 -2.04
C ARG A 184 -13.40 -9.96 -2.83
N LYS A 185 -13.03 -8.69 -2.84
CA LYS A 185 -13.60 -7.68 -3.72
C LYS A 185 -12.81 -7.63 -5.01
N TYR A 186 -13.49 -7.43 -6.13
CA TYR A 186 -12.91 -7.18 -7.43
C TYR A 186 -13.14 -5.73 -7.84
N PHE A 187 -12.10 -5.12 -8.40
CA PHE A 187 -12.08 -3.72 -8.81
C PHE A 187 -11.96 -3.62 -10.31
N GLY A 188 -12.76 -2.75 -10.92
CA GLY A 188 -12.75 -2.55 -12.36
C GLY A 188 -12.99 -1.10 -12.79
N PRO A 189 -12.58 -0.77 -14.03
CA PRO A 189 -12.83 0.53 -14.63
C PRO A 189 -14.32 0.75 -14.94
N ILE A 190 -14.71 2.00 -15.21
CA ILE A 190 -16.09 2.36 -15.54
C ILE A 190 -16.16 2.76 -17.02
N ALA A 191 -16.32 1.78 -17.90
CA ALA A 191 -16.40 2.02 -19.33
C ALA A 191 -17.73 2.67 -19.75
N GLY A 192 -17.66 3.60 -20.71
CA GLY A 192 -18.84 4.08 -21.47
C GLY A 192 -19.79 5.04 -20.75
N ASN A 193 -19.45 5.56 -19.56
CA ASN A 193 -20.32 6.46 -18.80
C ASN A 193 -19.87 7.94 -18.85
N GLU A 194 -20.04 8.58 -20.02
CA GLU A 194 -19.64 9.97 -20.24
C GLU A 194 -20.41 10.96 -19.35
N ARG A 195 -21.69 10.68 -19.05
CA ARG A 195 -22.50 11.53 -18.17
C ARG A 195 -21.91 11.58 -16.77
N LEU A 196 -21.54 10.42 -16.22
CA LEU A 196 -20.89 10.33 -14.92
C LEU A 196 -19.49 10.97 -14.95
N LEU A 197 -18.71 10.73 -16.01
CA LEU A 197 -17.38 11.33 -16.16
C LEU A 197 -17.41 12.86 -16.14
N GLN A 198 -18.39 13.47 -16.82
CA GLN A 198 -18.57 14.93 -16.82
C GLN A 198 -19.01 15.45 -15.44
N ALA A 199 -19.85 14.71 -14.72
CA ALA A 199 -20.34 15.10 -13.40
C ALA A 199 -19.37 14.79 -12.26
N TRP A 200 -18.38 13.92 -12.48
CA TRP A 200 -17.52 13.38 -11.45
C TRP A 200 -16.78 14.44 -10.62
N PRO A 201 -16.18 15.51 -11.20
CA PRO A 201 -15.54 16.56 -10.40
C PRO A 201 -16.50 17.23 -9.40
N ASP A 202 -17.75 17.47 -9.79
CA ASP A 202 -18.76 18.09 -8.94
C ASP A 202 -19.24 17.13 -7.84
N ILE A 203 -19.40 15.83 -8.18
CA ILE A 203 -19.73 14.78 -7.22
C ILE A 203 -18.61 14.67 -6.17
N GLN A 204 -17.35 14.62 -6.60
CA GLN A 204 -16.20 14.55 -5.70
C GLN A 204 -16.14 15.72 -4.72
N GLU A 205 -16.40 16.95 -5.19
CA GLU A 205 -16.38 18.12 -4.31
C GLU A 205 -17.48 18.04 -3.25
N GLN A 206 -18.68 17.59 -3.63
CA GLN A 206 -19.79 17.44 -2.69
C GLN A 206 -19.54 16.34 -1.66
N VAL A 207 -19.05 15.18 -2.10
CA VAL A 207 -18.63 14.09 -1.20
C VAL A 207 -17.59 14.60 -0.21
N HIS A 208 -16.59 15.33 -0.68
CA HIS A 208 -15.57 15.93 0.17
C HIS A 208 -16.14 16.95 1.16
N MET A 209 -17.03 17.86 0.73
CA MET A 209 -17.71 18.81 1.61
C MET A 209 -18.49 18.10 2.73
N ARG A 210 -19.13 16.97 2.42
CA ARG A 210 -19.81 16.16 3.44
C ARG A 210 -18.81 15.53 4.39
N LEU A 211 -17.76 14.89 3.89
CA LEU A 211 -16.71 14.30 4.73
C LEU A 211 -16.08 15.34 5.68
N ASP A 212 -15.87 16.58 5.24
CA ASP A 212 -15.29 17.64 6.09
C ASP A 212 -16.27 18.19 7.15
N SER A 213 -17.58 17.97 6.95
CA SER A 213 -18.63 18.46 7.86
C SER A 213 -18.84 17.61 9.12
N PHE A 214 -18.31 16.38 9.15
CA PHE A 214 -18.45 15.48 10.30
C PHE A 214 -17.12 15.28 11.02
N VAL A 215 -17.16 15.32 12.35
CA VAL A 215 -15.95 15.19 13.21
C VAL A 215 -15.23 13.86 13.00
N SER A 216 -15.96 12.79 12.70
CA SER A 216 -15.40 11.44 12.49
C SER A 216 -14.52 11.34 11.24
N THR A 217 -14.78 12.14 10.21
CA THR A 217 -14.13 12.05 8.89
C THR A 217 -13.30 13.28 8.53
N LYS A 218 -13.53 14.40 9.22
CA LYS A 218 -12.81 15.65 9.03
C LYS A 218 -11.30 15.47 9.21
N ASP A 219 -10.53 16.05 8.29
CA ASP A 219 -9.06 15.98 8.24
C ASP A 219 -8.47 14.55 8.17
N CYS A 220 -9.31 13.53 8.00
CA CYS A 220 -8.91 12.12 7.94
C CYS A 220 -9.01 11.52 6.54
N VAL A 221 -9.54 12.24 5.55
CA VAL A 221 -9.67 11.71 4.19
C VAL A 221 -8.30 11.53 3.55
N THR A 222 -8.03 10.34 3.00
CA THR A 222 -6.77 10.03 2.29
C THR A 222 -7.00 9.93 0.77
N SER A 223 -8.16 9.42 0.34
CA SER A 223 -8.54 9.35 -1.08
C SER A 223 -10.06 9.32 -1.30
N VAL A 224 -10.51 9.93 -2.39
CA VAL A 224 -11.89 9.79 -2.93
C VAL A 224 -11.82 9.44 -4.41
N ALA A 225 -12.25 8.24 -4.75
CA ALA A 225 -12.20 7.66 -6.09
C ALA A 225 -13.54 7.01 -6.47
N ILE A 226 -13.67 6.49 -7.70
CA ILE A 226 -14.87 5.79 -8.17
C ILE A 226 -14.48 4.65 -9.09
N PHE A 227 -15.04 3.47 -8.84
CA PHE A 227 -14.73 2.23 -9.56
C PHE A 227 -15.97 1.34 -9.67
N ARG A 228 -15.90 0.27 -10.46
CA ARG A 228 -16.76 -0.89 -10.25
C ARG A 228 -16.19 -1.72 -9.11
N ILE A 229 -16.96 -1.92 -8.04
CA ILE A 229 -16.53 -2.67 -6.86
C ILE A 229 -17.61 -3.67 -6.49
N GLY A 230 -17.25 -4.94 -6.36
CA GLY A 230 -18.16 -5.97 -5.91
C GLY A 230 -17.46 -7.31 -5.76
N PHE A 231 -18.23 -8.38 -5.63
CA PHE A 231 -17.71 -9.72 -5.37
C PHE A 231 -17.68 -10.60 -6.63
N ASN A 232 -18.10 -10.07 -7.79
CA ASN A 232 -18.04 -10.80 -9.05
C ASN A 232 -16.70 -10.54 -9.75
N ILE A 233 -16.06 -11.61 -10.22
CA ILE A 233 -14.84 -11.54 -11.02
C ILE A 233 -15.09 -10.90 -12.40
N GLU A 234 -16.33 -10.99 -12.92
CA GLU A 234 -16.79 -10.25 -14.08
C GLU A 234 -17.02 -8.78 -13.70
N LEU A 235 -15.96 -7.99 -13.83
CA LEU A 235 -15.88 -6.61 -13.33
C LEU A 235 -17.06 -5.72 -13.73
N ASP A 236 -17.58 -5.85 -14.95
CA ASP A 236 -18.67 -5.02 -15.48
C ASP A 236 -20.02 -5.25 -14.80
N THR A 237 -20.19 -6.40 -14.13
CA THR A 237 -21.40 -6.72 -13.37
C THR A 237 -21.41 -6.08 -11.99
N ASN A 238 -20.23 -5.69 -11.49
CA ASN A 238 -20.12 -5.03 -10.19
C ASN A 238 -20.68 -3.61 -10.25
N PRO A 239 -21.32 -3.14 -9.16
CA PRO A 239 -21.90 -1.81 -9.10
C PRO A 239 -20.84 -0.71 -9.13
N ILE A 240 -21.22 0.43 -9.71
CA ILE A 240 -20.40 1.64 -9.66
C ILE A 240 -20.45 2.20 -8.23
N THR A 241 -19.28 2.33 -7.62
CA THR A 241 -19.12 2.63 -6.21
C THR A 241 -18.13 3.77 -6.03
N ILE A 242 -18.54 4.81 -5.31
CA ILE A 242 -17.67 5.85 -4.76
C ILE A 242 -16.87 5.21 -3.63
N TYR A 243 -15.55 5.15 -3.81
CA TYR A 243 -14.60 4.62 -2.85
C TYR A 243 -14.00 5.76 -2.04
N ILE A 244 -14.13 5.69 -0.72
CA ILE A 244 -13.62 6.68 0.22
C ILE A 244 -12.64 5.98 1.16
N ALA A 245 -11.39 6.43 1.13
CA ALA A 245 -10.35 5.99 2.05
C ALA A 245 -10.14 7.05 3.13
N LEU A 246 -10.07 6.59 4.38
CA LEU A 246 -9.83 7.42 5.57
C LEU A 246 -8.58 6.94 6.32
N SER A 247 -7.86 7.84 6.97
CA SER A 247 -6.74 7.51 7.85
C SER A 247 -7.22 6.73 9.06
N TYR A 248 -6.33 5.96 9.67
CA TYR A 248 -6.63 5.21 10.91
C TYR A 248 -6.89 6.11 12.12
N GLU A 249 -6.74 7.44 11.98
CA GLU A 249 -7.14 8.44 12.97
C GLU A 249 -8.67 8.68 12.96
N SER A 250 -9.37 8.26 11.90
CA SER A 250 -10.82 8.38 11.75
C SER A 250 -11.58 7.36 12.61
N ASP A 251 -12.62 7.82 13.29
CA ASP A 251 -13.50 6.97 14.11
C ASP A 251 -14.63 6.34 13.26
N GLU A 252 -14.53 5.02 13.05
CA GLU A 252 -15.51 4.25 12.24
C GLU A 252 -16.93 4.26 12.80
N THR A 253 -17.10 4.45 14.11
CA THR A 253 -18.43 4.49 14.75
C THR A 253 -19.24 5.71 14.29
N GLY A 254 -18.55 6.76 13.85
CA GLY A 254 -19.16 7.99 13.35
C GLY A 254 -19.39 8.02 11.84
N TRP A 255 -19.09 6.95 11.08
CA TRP A 255 -19.25 6.93 9.61
C TRP A 255 -20.69 6.76 9.11
N PRO A 256 -21.59 5.97 9.74
CA PRO A 256 -22.92 5.74 9.19
C PRO A 256 -23.72 7.02 8.89
N PRO A 257 -23.77 8.04 9.78
CA PRO A 257 -24.44 9.30 9.46
C PRO A 257 -23.82 10.05 8.27
N VAL A 258 -22.50 9.93 8.06
CA VAL A 258 -21.79 10.56 6.94
C VAL A 258 -22.19 9.89 5.62
N VAL A 259 -22.19 8.56 5.60
CA VAL A 259 -22.57 7.76 4.43
C VAL A 259 -24.02 8.04 4.02
N GLU A 260 -24.94 8.11 4.98
CA GLU A 260 -26.35 8.42 4.68
C GLU A 260 -26.53 9.85 4.18
N ALA A 261 -25.79 10.83 4.71
CA ALA A 261 -25.79 12.19 4.18
C ALA A 261 -25.27 12.27 2.73
N ILE A 262 -24.19 11.53 2.42
CA ILE A 262 -23.66 11.45 1.06
C ILE A 262 -24.68 10.81 0.12
N LYS A 263 -25.29 9.68 0.50
CA LYS A 263 -26.31 9.00 -0.32
C LYS A 263 -27.52 9.88 -0.58
N SER A 264 -27.99 10.63 0.43
CA SER A 264 -29.10 11.58 0.28
C SER A 264 -28.76 12.63 -0.77
N ASP A 265 -27.58 13.25 -0.68
CA ASP A 265 -27.12 14.26 -1.65
C ASP A 265 -27.02 13.71 -3.08
N LEU A 266 -26.53 12.47 -3.22
CA LEU A 266 -26.43 11.79 -4.52
C LEU A 266 -27.82 11.54 -5.10
N SER A 267 -28.75 11.02 -4.30
CA SER A 267 -30.13 10.76 -4.70
C SER A 267 -30.84 12.03 -5.14
N ASP A 268 -30.73 13.12 -4.37
CA ASP A 268 -31.33 14.42 -4.67
C ASP A 268 -30.85 15.01 -6.01
N ARG A 269 -29.69 14.57 -6.49
CA ARG A 269 -29.05 15.03 -7.74
C ARG A 269 -29.16 14.02 -8.88
N GLY A 270 -29.91 12.93 -8.67
CA GLY A 270 -30.15 11.90 -9.68
C GLY A 270 -28.99 10.92 -9.87
N TRP A 271 -28.23 10.66 -8.80
CA TRP A 271 -27.14 9.68 -8.72
C TRP A 271 -27.38 8.62 -7.63
N GLY A 272 -28.65 8.35 -7.32
CA GLY A 272 -29.04 7.42 -6.23
C GLY A 272 -28.64 5.96 -6.49
N GLU A 273 -28.24 5.62 -7.71
CA GLU A 273 -27.71 4.31 -8.10
C GLU A 273 -26.24 4.11 -7.73
N LEU A 274 -25.50 5.17 -7.44
CA LEU A 274 -24.10 5.07 -7.04
C LEU A 274 -24.01 4.54 -5.60
N LEU A 275 -23.20 3.49 -5.41
CA LEU A 275 -22.91 3.01 -4.07
C LEU A 275 -21.81 3.84 -3.40
N VAL A 276 -21.75 3.81 -2.07
CA VAL A 276 -20.72 4.47 -1.28
C VAL A 276 -20.05 3.43 -0.40
N HIS A 277 -18.75 3.26 -0.58
CA HIS A 277 -17.89 2.40 0.24
C HIS A 277 -16.89 3.26 0.99
N VAL A 278 -16.78 3.03 2.31
CA VAL A 278 -15.85 3.74 3.20
C VAL A 278 -15.01 2.70 3.92
N GLU A 279 -13.70 2.89 3.96
CA GLU A 279 -12.80 2.08 4.75
C GLU A 279 -11.59 2.88 5.24
N HIS A 280 -10.92 2.35 6.25
CA HIS A 280 -9.60 2.84 6.60
C HIS A 280 -8.60 2.39 5.54
N ASN A 281 -7.89 3.34 4.94
CA ASN A 281 -6.79 3.05 4.05
C ASN A 281 -5.83 4.24 3.99
N GLU A 282 -4.55 3.94 3.94
CA GLU A 282 -3.46 4.92 3.86
C GLU A 282 -2.72 4.68 2.56
N ASN A 283 -2.33 5.75 1.85
CA ASN A 283 -1.54 5.61 0.63
C ASN A 283 -0.29 4.76 0.95
N SER A 284 0.04 3.83 0.06
CA SER A 284 1.14 2.89 0.27
C SER A 284 2.39 3.67 0.65
N THR A 285 2.88 3.41 1.86
CA THR A 285 4.07 4.09 2.38
C THR A 285 5.31 3.50 1.74
N TYR A 286 6.25 4.36 1.39
CA TYR A 286 7.52 3.95 0.80
C TYR A 286 8.50 3.39 1.85
N ALA A 287 8.11 3.30 3.13
CA ALA A 287 8.87 2.66 4.17
C ALA A 287 8.89 1.15 3.95
N PHE A 288 10.04 0.64 3.52
CA PHE A 288 10.34 -0.78 3.69
C PHE A 288 10.48 -1.05 5.19
N GLU A 289 10.02 -2.22 5.61
CA GLU A 289 10.53 -2.83 6.83
C GLU A 289 12.04 -3.00 6.65
N VAL A 290 12.78 -2.05 7.21
CA VAL A 290 14.22 -2.13 7.28
C VAL A 290 14.54 -3.25 8.25
N LEU A 291 15.06 -4.33 7.69
CA LEU A 291 15.81 -5.30 8.44
C LEU A 291 17.28 -4.87 8.43
N PRO A 292 17.95 -4.72 9.59
CA PRO A 292 19.16 -5.51 9.72
C PRO A 292 18.75 -6.98 9.50
N PRO A 293 19.48 -7.78 8.72
CA PRO A 293 19.10 -9.15 8.44
C PRO A 293 19.03 -9.94 9.75
N ASN A 294 17.84 -9.96 10.34
CA ASN A 294 17.41 -10.73 11.49
C ASN A 294 16.09 -11.46 11.12
N LEU A 295 15.82 -11.63 9.83
CA LEU A 295 14.87 -12.64 9.39
C LEU A 295 15.45 -14.00 9.73
N ASP A 296 14.62 -14.87 10.32
CA ASP A 296 14.93 -16.29 10.35
C ASP A 296 15.21 -16.73 8.89
N ILE A 297 16.31 -17.44 8.70
CA ILE A 297 16.74 -18.00 7.41
C ILE A 297 15.60 -18.77 6.73
N LYS A 298 14.70 -19.39 7.52
CA LYS A 298 13.52 -20.09 7.00
C LYS A 298 12.51 -19.14 6.33
N ASP A 299 12.35 -17.93 6.84
CA ASP A 299 11.42 -16.93 6.30
C ASP A 299 11.96 -16.29 5.03
N MET A 300 13.27 -16.08 4.91
CA MET A 300 13.90 -15.65 3.66
C MET A 300 13.78 -16.70 2.54
N ILE A 301 13.93 -17.99 2.88
CA ILE A 301 13.85 -19.07 1.90
C ILE A 301 12.39 -19.30 1.45
N ARG A 302 11.41 -19.08 2.34
CA ARG A 302 9.97 -19.33 2.08
C ARG A 302 9.19 -18.10 1.62
N GLY A 303 9.63 -16.88 1.95
CA GLY A 303 8.92 -15.64 1.66
C GLY A 303 9.06 -15.18 0.22
N ARG A 304 7.93 -15.06 -0.49
CA ARG A 304 7.86 -14.63 -1.90
C ARG A 304 8.45 -13.21 -2.10
N ASP A 305 8.25 -12.31 -1.14
CA ASP A 305 8.76 -10.93 -1.19
C ASP A 305 10.22 -10.78 -0.77
N ALA A 306 10.71 -11.61 0.16
CA ALA A 306 12.13 -11.62 0.53
C ALA A 306 13.02 -11.98 -0.67
N ARG A 307 12.55 -12.88 -1.55
CA ARG A 307 13.26 -13.21 -2.80
C ARG A 307 13.35 -12.04 -3.79
N LYS A 308 12.37 -11.12 -3.81
CA LYS A 308 12.40 -9.92 -4.67
C LYS A 308 13.51 -8.93 -4.27
N THR A 309 14.06 -9.07 -3.06
CA THR A 309 15.19 -8.25 -2.58
C THR A 309 16.56 -8.89 -2.81
N VAL A 310 16.62 -10.15 -3.27
CA VAL A 310 17.86 -10.87 -3.56
C VAL A 310 18.21 -10.73 -5.03
N ILE A 311 19.47 -10.40 -5.33
CA ILE A 311 19.98 -10.31 -6.69
C ILE A 311 20.78 -11.57 -7.00
N GLU A 312 20.23 -12.40 -7.89
CA GLU A 312 20.92 -13.56 -8.44
C GLU A 312 21.91 -13.15 -9.54
N GLY A 313 23.06 -13.83 -9.61
CA GLY A 313 24.10 -13.54 -10.60
C GLY A 313 24.93 -12.29 -10.27
N ASP A 314 25.59 -11.74 -11.27
CA ASP A 314 26.50 -10.61 -11.12
C ASP A 314 25.75 -9.28 -10.98
N TYR A 315 26.37 -8.32 -10.28
CA TYR A 315 25.88 -6.94 -10.31
C TYR A 315 26.15 -6.31 -11.67
N GLN A 316 25.17 -5.56 -12.15
CA GLN A 316 25.26 -4.92 -13.45
C GLN A 316 26.05 -3.61 -13.33
N ASP A 317 27.05 -3.46 -14.20
CA ASP A 317 27.79 -2.20 -14.32
C ASP A 317 26.88 -1.10 -14.89
N ARG A 318 26.05 -1.44 -15.88
CA ARG A 318 25.06 -0.52 -16.46
C ARG A 318 23.69 -0.75 -15.86
N VAL A 319 22.95 0.33 -15.67
CA VAL A 319 21.67 0.30 -14.97
C VAL A 319 20.56 0.62 -15.95
N ASP A 320 19.67 -0.33 -16.20
CA ASP A 320 18.58 -0.16 -17.15
C ASP A 320 17.31 0.41 -16.49
N LEU A 321 16.34 0.77 -17.32
CA LEU A 321 14.97 1.08 -16.91
C LEU A 321 14.39 -0.01 -16.00
N GLY A 322 13.66 0.39 -14.95
CA GLY A 322 13.03 -0.52 -13.99
C GLY A 322 13.97 -0.99 -12.88
N ALA A 323 15.27 -0.68 -12.94
CA ALA A 323 16.23 -1.03 -11.91
C ALA A 323 15.95 -0.32 -10.58
N ASP A 324 16.42 -0.92 -9.48
CA ASP A 324 16.33 -0.30 -8.16
C ASP A 324 17.29 0.86 -7.99
N ILE A 325 16.86 1.94 -7.37
CA ILE A 325 17.75 3.04 -6.97
C ILE A 325 17.48 3.47 -5.54
N SER A 326 18.52 3.91 -4.86
CA SER A 326 18.40 4.40 -3.48
C SER A 326 19.45 5.46 -3.17
N ALA A 327 19.36 6.07 -2.00
CA ALA A 327 20.41 6.98 -1.54
C ALA A 327 21.72 6.21 -1.29
N ALA A 328 22.85 6.76 -1.71
CA ALA A 328 24.16 6.14 -1.50
C ALA A 328 24.69 6.32 -0.06
N ARG A 329 23.83 6.16 0.95
CA ARG A 329 24.18 6.25 2.37
C ARG A 329 23.28 5.39 3.23
N TYR A 330 23.78 5.03 4.40
CA TYR A 330 22.92 4.56 5.48
C TYR A 330 22.20 5.72 6.17
N ILE A 331 21.02 5.42 6.71
CA ILE A 331 20.18 6.35 7.47
C ILE A 331 20.29 6.02 8.96
N LYS A 332 20.31 7.04 9.82
CA LYS A 332 20.24 6.84 11.27
C LYS A 332 18.79 6.93 11.72
N ARG A 333 18.32 5.88 12.40
CA ARG A 333 17.06 5.89 13.15
C ARG A 333 17.22 6.73 14.43
N ILE A 334 16.11 7.20 15.01
CA ILE A 334 16.12 8.07 16.20
C ILE A 334 16.84 7.44 17.43
N ASP A 335 16.92 6.11 17.51
CA ASP A 335 17.66 5.39 18.56
C ASP A 335 19.15 5.16 18.22
N GLY A 336 19.65 5.78 17.15
CA GLY A 336 21.03 5.68 16.70
C GLY A 336 21.34 4.45 15.84
N ARG A 337 20.38 3.53 15.62
CA ARG A 337 20.60 2.37 14.76
C ARG A 337 20.76 2.78 13.30
N THR A 338 21.71 2.14 12.63
CA THR A 338 21.96 2.32 11.19
C THR A 338 21.00 1.45 10.39
N MET A 339 20.38 2.06 9.39
CA MET A 339 19.30 1.52 8.57
C MET A 339 19.63 1.72 7.09
N SER A 340 19.20 0.80 6.22
CA SER A 340 19.20 1.06 4.78
C SER A 340 18.22 2.18 4.43
N SER A 341 18.51 2.93 3.37
CA SER A 341 17.55 3.90 2.83
C SER A 341 16.37 3.20 2.17
N LEU A 342 15.34 3.99 1.85
CA LEU A 342 14.24 3.55 1.01
C LEU A 342 14.75 3.21 -0.41
N LEU A 343 14.00 2.33 -1.07
CA LEU A 343 14.15 1.95 -2.46
C LEU A 343 13.13 2.69 -3.32
N GLY A 344 13.53 3.05 -4.54
CA GLY A 344 12.63 3.41 -5.62
C GLY A 344 13.07 2.78 -6.93
N THR A 345 12.44 3.22 -8.03
CA THR A 345 12.71 2.72 -9.37
C THR A 345 13.36 3.80 -10.23
N LEU A 346 14.37 3.41 -11.02
CA LEU A 346 14.83 4.18 -12.18
C LEU A 346 13.77 4.05 -13.27
N GLY A 347 12.96 5.09 -13.44
CA GLY A 347 11.85 5.07 -14.38
C GLY A 347 12.29 4.94 -15.82
N CYS A 348 13.11 5.89 -16.27
CA CYS A 348 13.73 5.84 -17.59
C CYS A 348 14.89 6.84 -17.63
N TYR A 349 15.66 6.78 -18.70
CA TYR A 349 16.56 7.82 -19.10
C TYR A 349 15.87 8.87 -19.97
N ILE A 350 16.10 10.13 -19.64
CA ILE A 350 15.77 11.27 -20.48
C ILE A 350 17.05 11.96 -20.93
N GLU A 351 16.98 12.72 -22.00
CA GLU A 351 18.03 13.64 -22.39
C GLU A 351 17.51 15.07 -22.28
N ILE A 352 18.36 15.96 -21.79
CA ILE A 352 18.07 17.39 -21.72
C ILE A 352 19.14 18.20 -22.42
N GLN A 353 18.73 19.36 -22.93
CA GLN A 353 19.63 20.43 -23.33
C GLN A 353 19.51 21.57 -22.33
N THR A 354 20.63 22.18 -22.00
CA THR A 354 20.66 23.39 -21.18
C THR A 354 21.24 24.56 -21.94
N LYS A 355 20.95 25.79 -21.49
CA LYS A 355 21.57 27.00 -22.05
C LYS A 355 23.10 26.92 -22.07
N LYS A 356 23.70 26.32 -21.05
CA LYS A 356 25.16 26.17 -20.92
C LYS A 356 25.71 24.98 -21.70
N LYS A 357 24.93 23.91 -21.84
CA LYS A 357 25.28 22.68 -22.55
C LYS A 357 24.18 22.36 -23.54
N PRO A 358 24.26 22.89 -24.77
CA PRO A 358 23.24 22.65 -25.79
C PRO A 358 23.31 21.22 -26.36
N ALA A 359 24.34 20.45 -26.04
CA ALA A 359 24.40 19.03 -26.37
C ALA A 359 23.46 18.21 -25.46
N TRP A 360 22.83 17.19 -26.03
CA TRP A 360 22.00 16.24 -25.28
C TRP A 360 22.81 15.56 -24.19
N THR A 361 22.35 15.68 -22.96
CA THR A 361 22.96 15.03 -21.79
C THR A 361 21.93 14.13 -21.14
N LYS A 362 22.31 12.87 -20.88
CA LYS A 362 21.43 11.83 -20.33
C LYS A 362 21.29 11.95 -18.80
N TYR A 363 20.08 11.82 -18.29
CA TYR A 363 19.73 11.81 -16.87
C TYR A 363 18.71 10.70 -16.61
N ALA A 364 18.75 10.09 -15.43
CA ALA A 364 17.71 9.18 -14.99
C ALA A 364 16.53 9.97 -14.38
N LEU A 365 15.31 9.56 -14.70
CA LEU A 365 14.05 10.07 -14.16
C LEU A 365 13.52 9.13 -13.07
N SER A 366 13.11 9.69 -11.94
CA SER A 366 12.40 8.99 -10.85
C SER A 366 11.50 9.99 -10.10
N ASN A 367 11.10 9.70 -8.86
CA ASN A 367 10.31 10.62 -8.03
C ASN A 367 11.17 11.41 -7.01
N HIS A 368 10.65 12.55 -6.55
CA HIS A 368 11.26 13.34 -5.50
C HIS A 368 11.30 12.56 -4.18
N HIS A 369 10.23 11.84 -3.82
CA HIS A 369 10.22 11.09 -2.57
C HIS A 369 11.28 9.96 -2.52
N VAL A 370 11.68 9.41 -3.67
CA VAL A 370 12.73 8.38 -3.78
C VAL A 370 14.10 8.93 -3.40
N ILE A 371 14.38 10.20 -3.69
CA ILE A 371 15.67 10.84 -3.40
C ILE A 371 15.73 11.50 -2.01
N ARG A 372 14.62 11.55 -1.26
CA ARG A 372 14.58 12.17 0.08
C ARG A 372 15.65 11.63 1.04
N PRO A 373 15.94 10.31 1.08
CA PRO A 373 16.96 9.79 1.97
C PRO A 373 18.38 10.29 1.68
N CYS A 374 18.63 10.92 0.53
CA CYS A 374 19.91 11.54 0.22
C CYS A 374 20.20 12.78 1.06
N PHE A 375 19.16 13.48 1.52
CA PHE A 375 19.29 14.78 2.17
C PHE A 375 19.35 14.66 3.69
N ASP A 376 20.19 15.50 4.29
CA ASP A 376 20.21 15.65 5.74
C ASP A 376 18.88 16.16 6.27
N GLY A 377 18.42 15.55 7.36
CA GLY A 377 17.09 15.73 7.90
C GLY A 377 16.15 14.55 7.65
N PHE A 378 16.50 13.64 6.73
CA PHE A 378 15.81 12.36 6.61
C PHE A 378 16.13 11.46 7.79
N GLY A 379 15.12 10.80 8.35
CA GLY A 379 15.29 9.89 9.46
C GLY A 379 14.08 9.00 9.66
N TYR A 380 14.28 7.96 10.45
CA TYR A 380 13.21 7.06 10.86
C TYR A 380 12.86 7.24 12.33
N ASN A 381 11.57 7.13 12.64
CA ASN A 381 11.09 7.04 14.02
C ASN A 381 11.09 5.58 14.47
N VAL A 382 11.18 5.39 15.79
CA VAL A 382 10.89 4.12 16.44
C VAL A 382 9.44 4.16 16.91
N VAL A 383 8.66 3.18 16.46
CA VAL A 383 7.31 2.97 16.96
C VAL A 383 7.38 1.76 17.89
N VAL A 384 6.95 1.94 19.14
CA VAL A 384 6.88 0.86 20.13
C VAL A 384 5.45 0.33 20.13
N SER A 385 5.27 -0.95 19.82
CA SER A 385 3.99 -1.64 19.90
C SER A 385 3.50 -1.73 21.35
N LYS A 386 2.24 -2.16 21.54
CA LYS A 386 1.67 -2.39 22.88
C LYS A 386 2.35 -3.54 23.63
N THR A 387 2.91 -4.53 22.92
CA THR A 387 3.67 -5.65 23.50
C THR A 387 5.19 -5.38 23.58
N GLY A 388 5.65 -4.20 23.15
CA GLY A 388 7.01 -3.72 23.36
C GLY A 388 8.02 -3.97 22.23
N LYS A 389 7.64 -4.58 21.09
CA LYS A 389 8.50 -4.64 19.89
C LYS A 389 8.58 -3.30 19.22
N LEU A 390 9.75 -3.07 18.65
CA LEU A 390 10.11 -1.86 17.94
C LEU A 390 9.85 -2.08 16.45
N SER A 391 8.99 -1.27 15.85
CA SER A 391 8.90 -1.08 14.40
C SER A 391 9.50 0.27 14.00
N THR A 392 9.58 0.51 12.69
CA THR A 392 10.24 1.69 12.12
C THR A 392 9.31 2.33 11.10
N GLU A 393 9.16 3.65 11.16
CA GLU A 393 8.40 4.43 10.16
C GLU A 393 9.24 5.62 9.66
N VAL A 394 8.92 6.15 8.49
CA VAL A 394 9.53 7.42 8.03
C VAL A 394 9.10 8.53 8.97
N GLY A 395 10.07 9.23 9.56
CA GLY A 395 9.78 10.41 10.36
C GLY A 395 9.55 11.65 9.51
N ASN A 396 8.89 12.65 10.09
CA ASN A 396 8.91 13.99 9.54
C ASN A 396 10.37 14.49 9.41
N PRO A 397 10.69 15.30 8.40
CA PRO A 397 12.04 15.84 8.29
C PRO A 397 12.39 16.67 9.52
N LEU A 398 13.65 16.61 9.93
CA LEU A 398 14.14 17.45 11.03
C LEU A 398 13.82 18.94 10.72
N PRO A 399 13.25 19.71 11.67
CA PRO A 399 12.90 21.10 11.42
C PRO A 399 14.11 21.92 10.93
N LYS A 400 13.91 22.71 9.87
CA LYS A 400 14.95 23.55 9.23
C LYS A 400 16.14 22.78 8.63
N SER A 401 16.00 21.47 8.43
CA SER A 401 17.00 20.67 7.72
C SER A 401 17.01 20.96 6.21
N VAL A 402 18.05 20.46 5.53
CA VAL A 402 18.14 20.51 4.06
C VAL A 402 16.93 19.82 3.44
N LEU A 403 16.56 18.63 3.94
CA LEU A 403 15.37 17.92 3.47
C LEU A 403 14.09 18.76 3.63
N ALA A 404 13.89 19.43 4.77
CA ALA A 404 12.70 20.25 4.98
C ALA A 404 12.59 21.40 3.95
N GLU A 405 13.72 21.96 3.51
CA GLU A 405 13.75 22.95 2.43
C GLU A 405 13.51 22.32 1.06
N MET A 406 14.12 21.16 0.78
CA MET A 406 13.97 20.46 -0.50
C MET A 406 12.56 19.92 -0.72
N ASP A 407 11.93 19.34 0.31
CA ASP A 407 10.54 18.92 0.27
C ASP A 407 9.61 20.12 -0.02
N LEU A 408 9.96 21.32 0.46
CA LEU A 408 9.19 22.54 0.21
C LEU A 408 9.41 23.12 -1.19
N LYS A 409 10.66 23.20 -1.64
CA LYS A 409 11.06 24.02 -2.81
C LYS A 409 11.48 23.20 -4.02
N GLY A 410 11.83 21.93 -3.85
CA GLY A 410 12.55 21.11 -4.83
C GLY A 410 14.04 21.46 -4.93
N VAL A 411 14.76 20.68 -5.73
CA VAL A 411 16.19 20.86 -6.02
C VAL A 411 16.34 21.47 -7.41
N ARG A 412 17.06 22.58 -7.54
CA ARG A 412 17.28 23.22 -8.85
C ARG A 412 18.50 22.65 -9.59
N PRO A 413 18.50 22.61 -10.93
CA PRO A 413 19.64 22.17 -11.73
C PRO A 413 21.01 22.77 -11.36
N ASN A 414 21.02 24.04 -10.93
CA ASN A 414 22.25 24.76 -10.58
C ASN A 414 22.59 24.72 -9.08
N SER A 415 21.82 24.00 -8.26
CA SER A 415 22.05 23.94 -6.81
C SER A 415 23.19 23.00 -6.41
N ASN A 416 23.53 22.04 -7.29
CA ASN A 416 24.56 21.03 -7.09
C ASN A 416 24.64 20.50 -5.64
N PRO A 417 23.58 19.83 -5.15
CA PRO A 417 23.49 19.43 -3.75
C PRO A 417 24.57 18.43 -3.30
N ASP A 418 25.35 17.88 -4.23
CA ASP A 418 26.43 16.90 -3.98
C ASP A 418 25.95 15.72 -3.12
N VAL A 419 24.81 15.14 -3.52
CA VAL A 419 24.25 13.94 -2.89
C VAL A 419 24.13 12.81 -3.89
N GLU A 420 24.66 11.65 -3.52
CA GLU A 420 24.80 10.48 -4.38
C GLU A 420 23.62 9.52 -4.28
N MET A 421 23.28 8.92 -5.41
CA MET A 421 22.38 7.79 -5.56
C MET A 421 23.19 6.53 -5.86
N GLU A 422 22.63 5.35 -5.59
CA GLU A 422 23.27 4.07 -5.83
C GLU A 422 22.36 3.06 -6.55
N HIS A 423 23.02 2.10 -7.20
CA HIS A 423 22.47 0.86 -7.70
C HIS A 423 23.57 -0.23 -7.70
N PRO A 424 23.31 -1.47 -7.25
CA PRO A 424 22.11 -1.86 -6.53
C PRO A 424 22.04 -1.14 -5.18
N SER A 425 20.85 -1.05 -4.61
CA SER A 425 20.67 -0.50 -3.27
C SER A 425 21.41 -1.33 -2.22
N ARG A 426 21.89 -0.66 -1.18
CA ARG A 426 22.42 -1.34 0.02
C ARG A 426 21.41 -2.28 0.66
N LEU A 427 20.11 -2.02 0.51
CA LEU A 427 19.05 -2.93 0.94
C LEU A 427 19.16 -4.27 0.19
N LYS A 428 19.10 -4.26 -1.14
CA LYS A 428 19.20 -5.49 -1.94
C LYS A 428 20.57 -6.14 -1.80
N HIS A 429 21.63 -5.35 -1.68
CA HIS A 429 22.99 -5.86 -1.42
C HIS A 429 23.06 -6.64 -0.11
N ASN A 430 22.63 -6.05 1.00
CA ASN A 430 22.67 -6.69 2.32
C ASN A 430 21.79 -7.94 2.38
N ALA A 431 20.61 -7.91 1.76
CA ALA A 431 19.73 -9.08 1.63
C ALA A 431 20.42 -10.21 0.83
N THR A 432 21.07 -9.87 -0.29
CA THR A 432 21.82 -10.80 -1.13
C THR A 432 22.99 -11.44 -0.39
N LEU A 433 23.80 -10.66 0.35
CA LEU A 433 24.90 -11.19 1.13
C LEU A 433 24.42 -12.14 2.24
N SER A 434 23.31 -11.79 2.89
CA SER A 434 22.68 -12.61 3.93
C SER A 434 22.17 -13.93 3.37
N TYR A 435 21.53 -13.87 2.20
CA TYR A 435 21.09 -15.06 1.46
C TYR A 435 22.25 -15.99 1.10
N ILE A 436 23.33 -15.44 0.54
CA ILE A 436 24.53 -16.22 0.20
C ILE A 436 25.14 -16.86 1.44
N HIS A 437 25.23 -16.11 2.55
CA HIS A 437 25.74 -16.61 3.82
C HIS A 437 24.89 -17.78 4.34
N ALA A 438 23.56 -17.64 4.32
CA ALA A 438 22.62 -18.66 4.75
C ALA A 438 22.74 -19.95 3.93
N ILE A 439 22.81 -19.84 2.58
CA ILE A 439 23.02 -21.00 1.70
C ILE A 439 24.34 -21.71 2.03
N CYS A 440 25.41 -20.95 2.25
CA CYS A 440 26.73 -21.50 2.56
C CYS A 440 26.80 -22.16 3.95
N GLY A 441 25.96 -21.73 4.90
CA GLY A 441 25.86 -22.29 6.25
C GLY A 441 24.88 -23.47 6.37
N SER A 442 23.93 -23.61 5.44
CA SER A 442 22.93 -24.68 5.47
C SER A 442 23.55 -26.04 5.10
N SER A 443 23.42 -27.01 6.00
CA SER A 443 23.77 -28.43 5.75
C SER A 443 22.71 -29.18 4.91
N SER A 444 21.67 -28.47 4.46
CA SER A 444 20.44 -29.00 3.86
C SER A 444 20.39 -28.89 2.33
N LEU A 445 21.38 -29.45 1.64
CA LEU A 445 21.18 -29.91 0.26
C LEU A 445 21.05 -31.44 0.29
N PRO A 446 19.85 -32.00 0.53
CA PRO A 446 19.67 -33.45 0.55
C PRO A 446 19.98 -33.98 -0.85
N ASN A 447 20.73 -35.08 -0.93
CA ASN A 447 20.98 -35.90 -2.13
C ASN A 447 22.03 -35.43 -3.15
N SER A 448 22.85 -34.40 -2.88
CA SER A 448 24.01 -34.09 -3.74
C SER A 448 25.32 -34.71 -3.21
N PRO A 449 26.16 -35.32 -4.08
CA PRO A 449 27.53 -35.72 -3.73
C PRO A 449 28.32 -34.58 -3.08
N GLN A 450 29.16 -34.89 -2.10
CA GLN A 450 29.94 -33.89 -1.33
C GLN A 450 30.71 -32.92 -2.24
N THR A 451 31.32 -33.44 -3.30
CA THR A 451 32.06 -32.65 -4.30
C THR A 451 31.20 -31.58 -4.98
N ILE A 452 29.92 -31.88 -5.29
CA ILE A 452 29.00 -30.92 -5.92
C ILE A 452 28.62 -29.82 -4.91
N ARG A 453 28.46 -30.16 -3.62
CA ARG A 453 28.21 -29.17 -2.56
C ARG A 453 29.39 -28.22 -2.40
N ASP A 454 30.60 -28.76 -2.39
CA ASP A 454 31.82 -27.96 -2.23
C ASP A 454 32.03 -27.01 -3.41
N ILE A 455 31.78 -27.47 -4.65
CA ILE A 455 31.82 -26.62 -5.85
C ILE A 455 30.78 -25.48 -5.77
N LYS A 456 29.53 -25.81 -5.43
CA LYS A 456 28.46 -24.80 -5.31
C LYS A 456 28.76 -23.79 -4.19
N ARG A 457 29.30 -24.25 -3.07
CA ARG A 457 29.72 -23.39 -1.95
C ARG A 457 30.87 -22.47 -2.36
N ALA A 458 31.89 -22.98 -3.04
CA ALA A 458 33.00 -22.17 -3.54
C ALA A 458 32.52 -21.10 -4.53
N ALA A 459 31.60 -21.44 -5.45
CA ALA A 459 31.00 -20.48 -6.37
C ALA A 459 30.24 -19.37 -5.64
N LYS A 460 29.45 -19.72 -4.62
CA LYS A 460 28.73 -18.73 -3.79
C LYS A 460 29.65 -17.87 -2.93
N LEU A 461 30.75 -18.40 -2.42
CA LEU A 461 31.75 -17.61 -1.71
C LEU A 461 32.48 -16.64 -2.65
N LYS A 462 32.76 -17.06 -3.88
CA LYS A 462 33.30 -16.17 -4.92
C LYS A 462 32.30 -15.05 -5.24
N GLU A 463 31.04 -15.40 -5.51
CA GLU A 463 29.95 -14.42 -5.74
C GLU A 463 29.85 -13.40 -4.60
N ARG A 464 29.96 -13.86 -3.34
CA ARG A 464 30.01 -12.96 -2.17
C ARG A 464 31.19 -12.00 -2.20
N ALA A 465 32.39 -12.50 -2.53
CA ALA A 465 33.59 -11.67 -2.60
C ALA A 465 33.48 -10.62 -3.71
N ASP A 466 33.00 -11.01 -4.88
CA ASP A 466 32.82 -10.12 -6.04
C ASP A 466 31.79 -9.02 -5.72
N LYS A 467 30.67 -9.37 -5.07
CA LYS A 467 29.64 -8.40 -4.64
C LYS A 467 30.15 -7.41 -3.57
N LEU A 468 31.01 -7.86 -2.65
CA LEU A 468 31.66 -6.97 -1.68
C LEU A 468 32.63 -6.02 -2.37
N ALA A 469 33.50 -6.54 -3.25
CA ALA A 469 34.44 -5.75 -4.02
C ALA A 469 33.73 -4.65 -4.84
N PHE A 470 32.56 -4.96 -5.41
CA PHE A 470 31.76 -3.98 -6.15
C PHE A 470 31.40 -2.74 -5.31
N PHE A 471 31.04 -2.92 -4.03
CA PHE A 471 30.75 -1.80 -3.13
C PHE A 471 32.02 -1.13 -2.60
N ASP A 472 33.05 -1.91 -2.27
CA ASP A 472 34.33 -1.40 -1.77
C ASP A 472 35.05 -0.54 -2.83
N GLU A 473 34.89 -0.87 -4.12
CA GLU A 473 35.40 -0.11 -5.26
C GLU A 473 34.51 1.08 -5.64
N GLY A 474 33.38 1.28 -4.95
CA GLY A 474 32.43 2.36 -5.24
C GLY A 474 31.63 2.18 -6.53
N LYS A 475 31.65 0.98 -7.15
CA LYS A 475 30.89 0.70 -8.38
C LYS A 475 29.39 0.73 -8.18
N ASN A 476 28.90 0.73 -6.94
CA ASN A 476 27.49 0.94 -6.63
C ASN A 476 27.04 2.39 -6.84
N VAL A 477 27.93 3.38 -6.79
CA VAL A 477 27.58 4.79 -6.98
C VAL A 477 27.05 5.01 -8.39
N LEU A 478 25.79 5.41 -8.50
CA LEU A 478 25.08 5.60 -9.76
C LEU A 478 25.35 7.00 -10.33
N GLY A 479 25.39 8.00 -9.46
CA GLY A 479 25.55 9.40 -9.81
C GLY A 479 24.91 10.32 -8.78
N ASN A 480 24.72 11.60 -9.13
CA ASN A 480 24.28 12.61 -8.17
C ASN A 480 22.87 13.13 -8.50
N VAL A 481 22.11 13.52 -7.46
CA VAL A 481 20.85 14.23 -7.67
C VAL A 481 21.11 15.57 -8.38
N PHE A 482 20.42 15.77 -9.49
CA PHE A 482 20.55 16.97 -10.32
C PHE A 482 19.43 17.98 -10.06
N ALA A 483 18.17 17.52 -10.07
CA ALA A 483 17.01 18.38 -9.86
C ALA A 483 15.81 17.58 -9.33
N SER A 484 14.84 18.24 -8.69
CA SER A 484 13.58 17.62 -8.29
C SER A 484 12.48 18.65 -8.01
N SER A 485 11.24 18.18 -7.99
CA SER A 485 10.05 19.03 -7.85
C SER A 485 9.76 19.52 -6.43
N GLY A 486 10.10 18.74 -5.39
CA GLY A 486 9.53 18.91 -4.06
C GLY A 486 8.03 18.53 -4.02
N PHE A 487 7.37 18.73 -2.88
CA PHE A 487 5.97 18.32 -2.69
C PHE A 487 4.93 19.41 -2.94
N LYS A 488 5.32 20.68 -3.03
CA LYS A 488 4.34 21.78 -3.23
C LYS A 488 3.92 22.02 -4.67
N ARG A 489 4.64 21.46 -5.65
CA ARG A 489 4.34 21.70 -7.07
C ARG A 489 3.11 20.92 -7.51
N ARG A 490 2.33 21.53 -8.42
CA ARG A 490 1.11 20.96 -9.00
C ARG A 490 1.05 21.28 -10.49
N SER A 491 0.50 20.37 -11.28
CA SER A 491 0.21 20.62 -12.69
C SER A 491 -0.97 21.58 -12.84
N LYS A 492 -1.24 22.04 -14.07
CA LYS A 492 -2.41 22.89 -14.38
C LYS A 492 -3.73 22.19 -14.03
N ALA A 493 -3.77 20.86 -14.13
CA ALA A 493 -4.91 20.02 -13.78
C ALA A 493 -4.91 19.58 -12.29
N ASN A 494 -4.12 20.27 -11.46
CA ASN A 494 -3.96 20.01 -10.03
C ASN A 494 -3.43 18.60 -9.67
N SER A 495 -2.71 17.94 -10.59
CA SER A 495 -1.98 16.70 -10.27
C SER A 495 -0.72 17.00 -9.49
N ARG A 496 -0.33 16.10 -8.59
CA ARG A 496 0.95 16.17 -7.89
C ARG A 496 2.09 16.01 -8.90
N LEU A 497 3.12 16.83 -8.72
CA LEU A 497 4.35 16.75 -9.48
C LEU A 497 5.44 16.24 -8.54
N ASP A 498 5.74 14.95 -8.64
CA ASP A 498 6.70 14.23 -7.81
C ASP A 498 7.77 13.61 -8.71
N TRP A 499 8.72 14.42 -9.16
CA TRP A 499 9.77 13.98 -10.08
C TRP A 499 11.15 14.38 -9.57
N ALA A 500 12.15 13.58 -9.91
CA ALA A 500 13.56 13.81 -9.65
C ALA A 500 14.41 13.39 -10.85
N LEU A 501 15.50 14.12 -11.07
CA LEU A 501 16.51 13.85 -12.08
C LEU A 501 17.84 13.50 -11.40
N VAL A 502 18.46 12.42 -11.84
CA VAL A 502 19.77 11.97 -11.38
C VAL A 502 20.76 12.05 -12.54
N SER A 503 21.87 12.73 -12.32
CA SER A 503 22.99 12.79 -13.25
C SER A 503 23.81 11.51 -13.12
N VAL A 504 23.52 10.52 -13.97
CA VAL A 504 24.14 9.18 -13.91
C VAL A 504 25.53 9.21 -14.54
N HIS A 505 26.51 8.58 -13.88
CA HIS A 505 27.87 8.45 -14.41
C HIS A 505 27.85 7.73 -15.77
N PRO A 506 28.62 8.19 -16.78
CA PRO A 506 28.55 7.64 -18.14
C PRO A 506 28.79 6.13 -18.26
N ASP A 507 29.63 5.57 -17.40
CA ASP A 507 29.94 4.14 -17.28
C ASP A 507 28.79 3.32 -16.66
N ARG A 508 27.94 3.96 -15.84
CA ARG A 508 26.74 3.35 -15.24
C ARG A 508 25.47 3.48 -16.09
N GLN A 509 25.50 4.25 -17.19
CA GLN A 509 24.31 4.49 -18.03
C GLN A 509 23.90 3.24 -18.82
N GLY A 510 22.70 2.73 -18.55
CA GLY A 510 22.05 1.72 -19.36
C GLY A 510 21.16 2.28 -20.46
N GLU A 511 20.18 1.48 -20.84
CA GLU A 511 19.22 1.73 -21.92
C GLU A 511 17.79 1.80 -21.41
N ASN A 512 16.93 2.46 -22.18
CA ASN A 512 15.48 2.42 -22.00
C ASN A 512 14.87 1.16 -22.62
N ARG A 513 15.51 0.01 -22.46
CA ARG A 513 15.06 -1.24 -23.07
C ARG A 513 13.89 -1.81 -22.29
N LEU A 514 12.79 -2.07 -22.99
CA LEU A 514 11.60 -2.72 -22.43
C LEU A 514 11.81 -4.23 -22.31
N PRO A 515 11.19 -4.89 -21.33
CA PRO A 515 11.39 -6.31 -21.08
C PRO A 515 10.79 -7.18 -22.20
N GLY A 516 11.32 -8.39 -22.33
CA GLY A 516 10.80 -9.40 -23.24
C GLY A 516 9.60 -10.18 -22.69
N PRO A 517 9.07 -11.12 -23.47
CA PRO A 517 7.92 -11.94 -23.09
C PRO A 517 8.15 -12.79 -21.84
N GLU A 518 9.40 -13.13 -21.53
CA GLU A 518 9.79 -13.93 -20.35
C GLU A 518 9.37 -13.30 -19.03
N LEU A 519 9.44 -11.97 -18.91
CA LEU A 519 9.04 -11.27 -17.69
C LEU A 519 7.54 -11.33 -17.48
N TRP A 520 6.78 -11.20 -18.57
CA TRP A 520 5.31 -11.25 -18.54
C TRP A 520 4.83 -12.67 -18.28
N TRP A 521 5.45 -13.67 -18.92
CA TRP A 521 5.17 -15.08 -18.68
C TRP A 521 5.44 -15.48 -17.22
N ALA A 522 6.58 -15.05 -16.65
CA ALA A 522 6.90 -15.34 -15.24
C ALA A 522 5.89 -14.73 -14.26
N THR A 523 5.25 -13.62 -14.65
CA THR A 523 4.31 -12.88 -13.82
C THR A 523 2.88 -13.41 -13.93
N TYR A 524 2.43 -13.68 -15.16
CA TYR A 524 1.02 -13.95 -15.48
C TYR A 524 0.75 -15.38 -15.94
N PHE A 525 1.79 -16.16 -16.24
CA PHE A 525 1.70 -17.47 -16.91
C PHE A 525 0.90 -17.45 -18.23
N ASP A 526 0.74 -16.26 -18.81
CA ASP A 526 0.02 -16.00 -20.04
C ASP A 526 0.51 -14.68 -20.66
N LEU A 527 0.62 -14.64 -21.99
CA LEU A 527 1.01 -13.46 -22.76
C LEU A 527 -0.18 -12.55 -23.11
N GLN A 528 -1.43 -12.93 -22.82
CA GLN A 528 -2.60 -12.03 -22.97
C GLN A 528 -2.49 -10.75 -22.13
N HIS A 529 -1.67 -10.77 -21.08
CA HIS A 529 -1.40 -9.64 -20.20
C HIS A 529 -0.11 -8.90 -20.55
N ALA A 530 0.57 -9.28 -21.65
CA ALA A 530 1.79 -8.66 -22.11
C ALA A 530 1.51 -7.54 -23.14
N PRO A 531 2.45 -6.60 -23.36
CA PRO A 531 2.36 -5.64 -24.45
C PRO A 531 2.49 -6.34 -25.81
N SER A 532 2.33 -5.56 -26.89
CA SER A 532 2.46 -6.10 -28.24
C SER A 532 3.83 -6.72 -28.47
N GLU A 533 3.91 -7.76 -29.33
CA GLU A 533 5.19 -8.39 -29.66
C GLU A 533 6.23 -7.40 -30.18
N SER A 534 5.78 -6.34 -30.85
CA SER A 534 6.63 -5.26 -31.36
C SER A 534 7.28 -4.39 -30.29
N THR A 535 6.85 -4.53 -29.04
CA THR A 535 7.35 -3.79 -27.88
C THR A 535 8.47 -4.54 -27.16
N TYR A 536 8.53 -5.87 -27.27
CA TYR A 536 9.51 -6.70 -26.57
C TYR A 536 10.94 -6.35 -26.95
N TYR A 537 11.79 -6.16 -25.95
CA TYR A 537 13.20 -5.75 -26.09
C TYR A 537 13.42 -4.46 -26.89
N GLY A 538 12.35 -3.74 -27.25
CA GLY A 538 12.41 -2.47 -27.93
C GLY A 538 12.82 -1.35 -26.96
N LEU A 539 13.22 -0.21 -27.50
CA LEU A 539 13.42 0.99 -26.71
C LEU A 539 12.07 1.64 -26.38
N LEU A 540 11.95 2.17 -25.17
CA LEU A 540 10.83 3.01 -24.76
C LEU A 540 10.69 4.16 -25.76
N ARG A 541 9.51 4.30 -26.33
CA ARG A 541 9.23 5.30 -27.35
C ARG A 541 8.81 6.62 -26.68
N PRO A 542 9.11 7.76 -27.31
CA PRO A 542 8.53 9.03 -26.93
C PRO A 542 7.00 8.96 -26.90
N GLN A 543 6.39 9.85 -26.12
CA GLN A 543 4.94 9.94 -25.95
C GLN A 543 4.16 10.00 -27.27
N GLY A 544 4.68 10.72 -28.27
CA GLY A 544 3.99 10.94 -29.53
C GLY A 544 2.69 11.71 -29.32
N ASP A 545 1.59 11.16 -29.81
CA ASP A 545 0.23 11.69 -29.74
C ASP A 545 -0.60 11.11 -28.56
N VAL A 546 -0.05 10.17 -27.80
CA VAL A 546 -0.75 9.53 -26.68
C VAL A 546 -0.71 10.41 -25.45
N SER A 547 -1.86 10.63 -24.81
CA SER A 547 -1.96 11.39 -23.55
C SER A 547 -3.11 10.86 -22.71
N PHE A 548 -2.96 10.83 -21.39
CA PHE A 548 -4.07 10.53 -20.47
C PHE A 548 -5.27 11.47 -20.64
N ARG A 549 -5.07 12.66 -21.20
CA ARG A 549 -6.14 13.64 -21.44
C ARG A 549 -7.09 13.21 -22.55
N SER A 550 -6.62 12.42 -23.52
CA SER A 550 -7.37 11.96 -24.69
C SER A 550 -7.49 10.44 -24.77
N MET A 551 -6.78 9.70 -23.92
CA MET A 551 -6.79 8.24 -23.88
C MET A 551 -8.18 7.71 -23.51
N ALA A 552 -8.59 6.62 -24.17
CA ALA A 552 -9.87 5.97 -23.92
C ALA A 552 -9.87 5.27 -22.55
N GLU A 553 -11.03 5.25 -21.89
CA GLU A 553 -11.24 4.48 -20.65
C GLU A 553 -10.90 2.99 -20.87
N SER A 554 -10.36 2.34 -19.84
CA SER A 554 -9.98 0.93 -19.88
C SER A 554 -8.88 0.58 -20.88
N THR A 555 -8.15 1.58 -21.40
CA THR A 555 -6.94 1.33 -22.20
C THR A 555 -5.94 0.52 -21.37
N THR A 556 -5.36 -0.52 -21.98
CA THR A 556 -4.33 -1.32 -21.30
C THR A 556 -3.03 -0.55 -21.23
N LEU A 557 -2.48 -0.45 -20.02
CA LEU A 557 -1.20 0.19 -19.74
C LEU A 557 -0.26 -0.79 -19.07
N PHE A 558 1.03 -0.48 -19.13
CA PHE A 558 2.10 -1.31 -18.60
C PHE A 558 3.06 -0.47 -17.75
N SER A 559 3.68 -1.09 -16.76
CA SER A 559 4.74 -0.52 -15.94
C SER A 559 5.88 -1.52 -15.77
N CYS A 560 7.06 -1.03 -15.43
CA CYS A 560 8.22 -1.87 -15.09
C CYS A 560 8.85 -1.32 -13.81
N GLY A 561 8.51 -1.94 -12.69
CA GLY A 561 8.96 -1.55 -11.36
C GLY A 561 9.97 -2.50 -10.74
N THR A 562 10.75 -1.99 -9.81
CA THR A 562 11.83 -2.76 -9.15
C THR A 562 11.36 -3.89 -8.24
N ILE A 563 10.13 -3.81 -7.72
CA ILE A 563 9.51 -4.80 -6.83
C ILE A 563 8.53 -5.66 -7.61
N THR A 564 7.64 -5.04 -8.38
CA THR A 564 6.61 -5.80 -9.10
C THR A 564 7.08 -6.34 -10.45
N GLY A 565 8.20 -5.87 -11.00
CA GLY A 565 8.62 -6.18 -12.36
C GLY A 565 7.65 -5.59 -13.39
N GLY A 566 7.45 -6.32 -14.49
CA GLY A 566 6.52 -5.95 -15.56
C GLY A 566 5.07 -6.17 -15.15
N ARG A 567 4.27 -5.11 -15.09
CA ARG A 567 2.84 -5.17 -14.74
C ARG A 567 1.95 -4.55 -15.80
N SER A 568 0.73 -5.07 -15.88
CA SER A 568 -0.33 -4.58 -16.75
C SER A 568 -1.53 -4.11 -15.94
N GLY A 569 -2.20 -3.10 -16.45
CA GLY A 569 -3.33 -2.46 -15.78
C GLY A 569 -4.31 -1.83 -16.75
N TYR A 570 -5.42 -1.33 -16.22
CA TYR A 570 -6.41 -0.54 -16.95
C TYR A 570 -6.29 0.93 -16.57
N PHE A 571 -6.25 1.80 -17.58
CA PHE A 571 -6.36 3.25 -17.40
C PHE A 571 -7.77 3.65 -16.98
N SER A 572 -7.88 4.60 -16.05
CA SER A 572 -9.14 5.30 -15.77
C SER A 572 -9.04 6.81 -15.95
N ARG A 573 -10.00 7.35 -16.70
CA ARG A 573 -10.29 8.79 -16.87
C ARG A 573 -10.93 9.38 -15.62
N PHE A 574 -11.51 8.55 -14.74
CA PHE A 574 -12.03 8.98 -13.45
C PHE A 574 -10.87 9.25 -12.49
N LYS A 575 -10.49 10.53 -12.38
CA LYS A 575 -9.40 10.94 -11.50
C LYS A 575 -9.77 10.78 -10.03
N ALA A 576 -8.83 10.34 -9.20
CA ALA A 576 -9.00 10.30 -7.75
C ALA A 576 -8.59 11.64 -7.12
N ASN A 577 -9.32 12.08 -6.10
CA ASN A 577 -8.84 13.13 -5.21
C ASN A 577 -7.93 12.50 -4.16
N VAL A 578 -6.67 12.91 -4.13
CA VAL A 578 -5.67 12.40 -3.19
C VAL A 578 -5.34 13.50 -2.20
N PHE A 579 -5.48 13.19 -0.93
CA PHE A 579 -5.14 14.09 0.17
C PHE A 579 -3.71 13.84 0.61
N SER A 580 -3.19 14.66 1.53
CA SER A 580 -1.78 14.58 1.90
C SER A 580 -1.37 13.16 2.28
N THR A 581 -0.35 12.67 1.58
CA THR A 581 0.32 11.40 1.84
C THR A 581 1.10 11.47 3.14
N LYS A 582 1.48 10.33 3.75
CA LYS A 582 2.26 10.35 5.00
C LYS A 582 3.55 11.18 4.87
N GLU A 583 4.12 11.24 3.68
CA GLU A 583 5.36 11.94 3.37
C GLU A 583 5.23 13.45 3.33
N ASP A 584 4.05 13.99 3.00
CA ASP A 584 3.83 15.43 2.85
C ASP A 584 2.72 15.97 3.77
N LYS A 585 2.14 15.13 4.64
CA LYS A 585 1.16 15.51 5.68
C LYS A 585 1.65 16.69 6.53
N TYR A 586 2.94 16.70 6.90
CA TYR A 586 3.53 17.77 7.71
C TYR A 586 3.64 19.13 6.99
N LEU A 587 3.50 19.17 5.66
CA LEU A 587 3.50 20.40 4.88
C LEU A 587 2.10 20.99 4.70
N HIS A 588 1.06 20.30 5.17
CA HIS A 588 -0.35 20.63 4.93
C HIS A 588 -0.59 20.88 3.43
N THR A 589 -0.13 19.95 2.59
CA THR A 589 -0.28 20.07 1.14
C THR A 589 -1.76 20.05 0.76
N ARG A 590 -2.07 20.76 -0.34
CA ARG A 590 -3.44 20.77 -0.89
C ARG A 590 -3.75 19.42 -1.53
N LYS A 591 -5.02 19.03 -1.47
CA LYS A 591 -5.57 17.91 -2.24
C LYS A 591 -5.15 18.01 -3.71
N SER A 592 -4.77 16.90 -4.30
CA SER A 592 -4.46 16.78 -5.71
C SER A 592 -5.50 15.91 -6.42
N SER A 593 -5.53 16.02 -7.74
CA SER A 593 -6.42 15.23 -8.60
C SER A 593 -5.54 14.38 -9.51
N GLU A 594 -5.61 13.06 -9.38
CA GLU A 594 -4.65 12.13 -9.97
C GLU A 594 -5.29 11.15 -10.95
N TYR A 595 -4.59 10.83 -12.03
CA TYR A 595 -5.00 9.72 -12.90
C TYR A 595 -4.72 8.39 -12.23
N VAL A 596 -5.52 7.38 -12.56
CA VAL A 596 -5.50 6.08 -11.91
C VAL A 596 -5.21 4.98 -12.93
N CYS A 597 -4.35 4.03 -12.54
CA CYS A 597 -4.16 2.75 -13.22
C CYS A 597 -4.55 1.62 -12.26
N LEU A 598 -5.46 0.77 -12.70
CA LEU A 598 -6.00 -0.37 -11.94
C LEU A 598 -5.24 -1.64 -12.28
N GLY A 599 -4.90 -2.48 -11.31
CA GLY A 599 -4.36 -3.82 -11.58
C GLY A 599 -5.35 -4.68 -12.38
N LYS A 600 -4.84 -5.55 -13.27
CA LYS A 600 -5.70 -6.50 -14.00
C LYS A 600 -5.90 -7.77 -13.19
N PRO A 601 -7.15 -8.17 -12.85
CA PRO A 601 -7.39 -9.46 -12.23
C PRO A 601 -7.04 -10.60 -13.20
N VAL A 602 -6.51 -11.70 -12.68
CA VAL A 602 -6.13 -12.89 -13.45
C VAL A 602 -6.97 -14.05 -12.94
N LEU A 603 -7.62 -14.77 -13.86
CA LEU A 603 -8.64 -15.78 -13.53
C LEU A 603 -8.07 -17.08 -12.95
N LYS A 604 -6.78 -17.38 -13.16
CA LYS A 604 -6.29 -18.78 -13.09
C LYS A 604 -5.38 -19.15 -11.93
N GLU A 605 -4.82 -18.21 -11.16
CA GLU A 605 -4.01 -18.52 -9.97
C GLU A 605 -3.98 -17.30 -9.03
N PRO A 606 -3.62 -17.45 -7.74
CA PRO A 606 -3.29 -16.32 -6.86
C PRO A 606 -1.94 -15.70 -7.27
N THR A 607 -1.93 -15.11 -8.47
CA THR A 607 -0.87 -14.21 -8.93
C THR A 607 -1.15 -12.85 -8.35
N ASP A 608 -0.15 -12.25 -7.72
CA ASP A 608 -0.17 -10.84 -7.32
C ASP A 608 -0.54 -9.99 -8.55
N THR A 609 -1.74 -9.43 -8.61
CA THR A 609 -2.27 -8.71 -9.78
C THR A 609 -2.05 -7.20 -9.71
N ARG A 610 -1.23 -6.74 -8.76
CA ARG A 610 -1.00 -5.33 -8.54
C ARG A 610 -0.36 -4.64 -9.72
N PHE A 611 -0.83 -3.44 -10.02
CA PHE A 611 -0.18 -2.59 -11.02
C PHE A 611 1.18 -2.06 -10.54
N ALA A 612 1.32 -1.83 -9.23
CA ALA A 612 2.55 -1.45 -8.56
C ALA A 612 2.47 -1.73 -7.05
N ASP A 613 3.63 -1.77 -6.40
CA ASP A 613 3.80 -1.94 -4.96
C ASP A 613 4.79 -0.90 -4.38
N SER A 614 4.94 -0.88 -3.06
CA SER A 614 5.92 -0.05 -2.38
C SER A 614 7.34 -0.33 -2.91
N GLY A 615 7.94 0.66 -3.57
CA GLY A 615 9.25 0.58 -4.23
C GLY A 615 9.23 0.79 -5.73
N ASP A 616 8.07 0.58 -6.37
CA ASP A 616 7.91 0.82 -7.80
C ASP A 616 7.73 2.29 -8.14
N SER A 617 7.67 3.15 -7.13
CA SER A 617 7.67 4.59 -7.32
C SER A 617 8.85 5.04 -8.18
N GLY A 618 8.54 5.81 -9.21
CA GLY A 618 9.49 6.28 -10.21
C GLY A 618 9.38 5.48 -11.50
N SER A 619 8.68 4.34 -11.51
CA SER A 619 8.42 3.56 -12.73
C SER A 619 7.71 4.40 -13.78
N VAL A 620 8.12 4.22 -15.03
CA VAL A 620 7.35 4.75 -16.16
C VAL A 620 6.15 3.86 -16.44
N VAL A 621 5.09 4.50 -16.91
CA VAL A 621 3.91 3.85 -17.47
C VAL A 621 3.91 4.05 -18.98
N PHE A 622 3.64 3.00 -19.73
CA PHE A 622 3.64 2.99 -21.20
C PHE A 622 2.46 2.22 -21.79
N ASP A 623 2.13 2.50 -23.05
CA ASP A 623 1.03 1.85 -23.77
C ASP A 623 1.44 0.53 -24.45
N THR A 624 0.51 -0.09 -25.18
CA THR A 624 0.75 -1.35 -25.92
C THR A 624 1.84 -1.29 -26.98
N GLU A 625 2.25 -0.09 -27.41
CA GLU A 625 3.29 0.14 -28.42
C GLU A 625 4.63 0.55 -27.80
N GLY A 626 4.71 0.64 -26.47
CA GLY A 626 5.92 1.08 -25.76
C GLY A 626 6.08 2.60 -25.70
N ARG A 627 5.05 3.40 -26.00
CA ARG A 627 5.08 4.87 -25.86
C ARG A 627 4.87 5.23 -24.40
N ILE A 628 5.75 6.06 -23.84
CA ILE A 628 5.61 6.57 -22.47
C ILE A 628 4.36 7.45 -22.33
N VAL A 629 3.61 7.27 -21.25
CA VAL A 629 2.39 8.04 -20.97
C VAL A 629 2.38 8.70 -19.60
N GLY A 630 3.14 8.17 -18.63
CA GLY A 630 3.15 8.74 -17.29
C GLY A 630 4.29 8.26 -16.39
N LEU A 631 4.36 8.88 -15.22
CA LEU A 631 5.29 8.57 -14.14
C LEU A 631 4.48 8.14 -12.90
N LEU A 632 4.71 6.92 -12.45
CA LEU A 632 4.06 6.35 -11.26
C LEU A 632 4.70 6.93 -10.00
N PHE A 633 3.90 7.22 -8.97
CA PHE A 633 4.44 7.68 -7.68
C PHE A 633 3.92 6.94 -6.46
N THR A 634 2.64 6.56 -6.37
CA THR A 634 2.08 5.74 -5.27
C THR A 634 0.74 5.12 -5.66
N GLY A 635 0.02 4.56 -4.70
CA GLY A 635 -1.28 3.96 -4.89
C GLY A 635 -1.95 3.62 -3.56
N LEU A 636 -3.09 2.96 -3.69
CA LEU A 636 -3.81 2.35 -2.58
C LEU A 636 -4.11 0.90 -2.92
N ARG A 637 -4.11 0.06 -1.89
CA ARG A 637 -4.63 -1.30 -1.98
C ARG A 637 -5.90 -1.38 -1.16
N PRO A 638 -7.09 -1.37 -1.79
CA PRO A 638 -8.33 -1.54 -1.08
C PRO A 638 -8.35 -2.82 -0.25
N GLN A 639 -9.10 -2.81 0.85
CA GLN A 639 -9.21 -3.99 1.70
C GLN A 639 -9.89 -5.14 0.95
N GLN A 640 -9.50 -6.38 1.27
CA GLN A 640 -9.99 -7.60 0.63
C GLN A 640 -9.77 -7.64 -0.89
N ASN A 641 -8.77 -6.91 -1.39
CA ASN A 641 -8.45 -6.82 -2.81
C ASN A 641 -6.96 -7.09 -3.04
N GLU A 642 -6.64 -7.77 -4.14
CA GLU A 642 -5.25 -8.04 -4.52
C GLU A 642 -4.73 -7.03 -5.54
N GLU A 643 -5.57 -6.48 -6.42
CA GLU A 643 -5.20 -5.66 -7.58
C GLU A 643 -4.68 -4.27 -7.19
N GLY A 644 -5.30 -3.61 -6.20
CA GLY A 644 -5.00 -2.22 -5.89
C GLY A 644 -5.14 -1.25 -7.07
N TYR A 645 -4.77 0.01 -6.84
CA TYR A 645 -4.67 1.00 -7.90
C TYR A 645 -3.55 1.99 -7.63
N SER A 646 -2.95 2.50 -8.70
CA SER A 646 -1.81 3.41 -8.63
C SER A 646 -2.14 4.76 -9.24
N TYR A 647 -1.55 5.81 -8.67
CA TYR A 647 -1.60 7.16 -9.18
C TYR A 647 -0.43 7.42 -10.12
N VAL A 648 -0.77 8.05 -11.25
CA VAL A 648 0.19 8.31 -12.32
C VAL A 648 0.09 9.77 -12.76
N THR A 649 1.23 10.46 -12.77
CA THR A 649 1.32 11.82 -13.33
C THR A 649 1.56 11.71 -14.84
N PRO A 650 0.80 12.43 -15.69
CA PRO A 650 1.06 12.46 -17.13
C PRO A 650 2.50 12.91 -17.44
N ILE A 651 3.16 12.23 -18.37
CA ILE A 651 4.58 12.51 -18.65
C ILE A 651 4.79 13.92 -19.24
N GLU A 652 3.81 14.43 -20.00
CA GLU A 652 3.81 15.79 -20.52
C GLU A 652 3.80 16.83 -19.39
N ASP A 653 3.06 16.58 -18.30
CA ASP A 653 3.00 17.47 -17.14
C ASP A 653 4.35 17.49 -16.41
N VAL A 654 5.02 16.34 -16.33
CA VAL A 654 6.38 16.22 -15.77
C VAL A 654 7.39 16.99 -16.61
N PHE A 655 7.39 16.83 -17.93
CA PHE A 655 8.32 17.51 -18.83
C PHE A 655 8.08 19.01 -18.93
N GLU A 656 6.82 19.45 -18.96
CA GLU A 656 6.45 20.87 -18.83
C GLU A 656 7.00 21.45 -17.53
N ASP A 657 6.84 20.73 -16.41
CA ASP A 657 7.28 21.21 -15.11
C ASP A 657 8.80 21.28 -14.97
N ILE A 658 9.54 20.27 -15.44
CA ILE A 658 11.01 20.28 -15.45
C ILE A 658 11.53 21.54 -16.15
N LYS A 659 11.00 21.83 -17.35
CA LYS A 659 11.38 23.03 -18.12
C LYS A 659 11.00 24.31 -17.39
N ALA A 660 9.76 24.41 -16.91
CA ALA A 660 9.26 25.61 -16.22
C ALA A 660 10.01 25.89 -14.90
N TYR A 661 10.26 24.85 -14.11
CA TYR A 661 10.95 24.94 -12.83
C TYR A 661 12.41 25.36 -12.98
N SER A 662 13.05 24.95 -14.08
CA SER A 662 14.42 25.38 -14.43
C SER A 662 14.54 26.89 -14.74
N ARG A 663 13.42 27.62 -14.89
CA ARG A 663 13.37 29.03 -15.31
C ARG A 663 14.11 29.28 -16.63
N GLY A 664 13.98 28.33 -17.54
CA GLY A 664 14.58 28.35 -18.87
C GLY A 664 16.07 28.00 -18.87
N GLU A 665 16.63 27.41 -17.81
CA GLU A 665 17.97 26.79 -17.89
C GLU A 665 17.92 25.54 -18.78
N ILE A 666 16.89 24.70 -18.60
CA ILE A 666 16.60 23.55 -19.45
C ILE A 666 15.76 24.05 -20.62
N THR A 667 16.29 23.91 -21.83
CA THR A 667 15.68 24.40 -23.07
C THR A 667 14.88 23.33 -23.79
N ASP A 668 15.30 22.07 -23.70
CA ASP A 668 14.62 20.95 -24.33
C ASP A 668 14.78 19.64 -23.53
N ILE A 669 13.87 18.70 -23.74
CA ILE A 669 13.77 17.42 -23.04
C ILE A 669 13.17 16.35 -23.96
N ARG A 670 13.74 15.14 -23.96
CA ARG A 670 13.23 13.98 -24.69
C ARG A 670 13.54 12.67 -23.97
N ILE A 671 12.87 11.60 -24.37
CA ILE A 671 13.26 10.23 -23.98
C ILE A 671 14.61 9.90 -24.62
N ALA A 672 15.54 9.35 -23.84
CA ALA A 672 16.81 8.87 -24.36
C ALA A 672 16.55 7.62 -25.22
N THR A 673 17.01 7.66 -26.46
CA THR A 673 16.94 6.54 -27.42
C THR A 673 18.25 5.78 -27.45
#